data_AF-A0A8X6FCX1-F1
#
_entry.id   AF-A0A8X6FCX1-F1
#
_cell.length_a   1.000
_cell.length_b   1.000
_cell.length_c   1.000
_cell.angle_alpha   90.00
_cell.angle_beta   90.00
_cell.angle_gamma   90.00
#
_symmetry.space_group_name_H-M   'P 1'
#
loop_
_entity.id
_entity.type
_entity.pdbx_description
1 polymer ?
#
loop_
_entity_poly.entity_id
_entity_poly.type
_entity_poly.pdbx_seq_one_letter_code
_entity_poly.pdbx_strand_id
1 'polypeptide(L)'
;MGIDITALTTNADKLGECIDKNKKQEQDRKDEQLYGIIERKVKKEEHKREKPRGQDGTLKKCKRLFEKDASPEVLTKLEESLREQEKYYRYYVQCFLPVLDKAIERSKKISNETKERVKQAISEITYNSRYCFTHNRRDSETESGYGSDVEDDHEVEISNEITNNNALLLKAIKNGNNRKFRKYLKDCTDISSIKAEEGKNILHLIASLEKKQKCKFLGTLIKTVTKEDLAQLVDSENQDEKTPLQVALINKVTKEKHESNTIRSNDNTLKFLTKLLEHGASSDNLELSTEELQNLKEEQKTYYRNFLEKLAEQGKKSKLKPEIRINTEAKIKEIIPHTINTPDSNDNYLLHPVIKNSDKKLFKELLEKGADISLKDTDGNNALHLIVKPETKQKLELLNILLEAGQKEQFIKAVNDKNKEGQTPLYQLLQRIQEKSKEPSLKNKIKNVVKKEFKDTGRYKTLELFLQNGADITVQDKDEKNALHYIASFKGEQKVACLKLTLGKDEFSKAINAVNGKEQTPLHHLLQHIKEKNEDRSCTDRKFEKTNRYKALELFLQNGADIAVQDKDEKNALHYIASFKGEQKVTCLELILNSVEKEKFSKAANAANEKERTPLQVALITKTTKDKHNLVNPKSRDNTIKFCVKLLQNGVDPKQLILPERLWSKEYYKTIKGIEKSMGRALIPDDMRTELKCNFGKKLKARDIVKYVNNVVCKVVTTLVFTALACADLEKLKESLLKKSNLHFKITHQKMIHNVITLLRI
;
A
#
# COMPACT_ATOMS: atom_id res chain seq x y z
N MET A 1 55.81 -37.02 75.68
CA MET A 1 55.43 -36.13 74.57
C MET A 1 54.01 -36.50 74.19
N GLY A 2 53.02 -35.70 74.60
CA GLY A 2 51.62 -35.95 74.25
C GLY A 2 51.40 -35.58 72.79
N ILE A 3 50.98 -36.55 71.98
CA ILE A 3 50.64 -36.30 70.58
C ILE A 3 49.30 -35.57 70.56
N ASP A 4 49.29 -34.35 70.03
CA ASP A 4 48.09 -33.53 69.91
C ASP A 4 47.17 -34.14 68.82
N ILE A 5 46.15 -34.88 69.27
CA ILE A 5 45.19 -35.59 68.41
C ILE A 5 44.43 -34.59 67.51
N THR A 6 44.24 -33.35 67.96
CA THR A 6 43.53 -32.32 67.18
C THR A 6 44.36 -31.78 66.03
N ALA A 7 45.69 -31.71 66.18
CA ALA A 7 46.60 -31.35 65.10
C ALA A 7 46.69 -32.46 64.04
N LEU A 8 46.58 -33.73 64.44
CA LEU A 8 46.56 -34.87 63.51
C LEU A 8 45.29 -34.94 62.66
N THR A 9 44.12 -34.73 63.25
CA THR A 9 42.85 -34.69 62.49
C THR A 9 42.81 -33.49 61.53
N THR A 10 43.23 -32.31 61.99
CA THR A 10 43.28 -31.11 61.13
C THR A 10 44.25 -31.26 59.95
N ASN A 11 45.38 -31.95 60.15
CA ASN A 11 46.32 -32.24 59.07
C ASN A 11 45.81 -33.33 58.13
N ALA A 12 45.07 -34.33 58.62
CA ALA A 12 44.42 -35.35 57.79
C ALA A 12 43.33 -34.74 56.89
N ASP A 13 42.51 -33.82 57.42
CA ASP A 13 41.47 -33.11 56.66
C ASP A 13 42.08 -32.21 55.58
N LYS A 14 43.16 -31.46 55.91
CA LYS A 14 43.92 -30.67 54.92
C LYS A 14 44.60 -31.54 53.85
N LEU A 15 45.07 -32.73 54.21
CA LEU A 15 45.62 -33.69 53.26
C LEU A 15 44.53 -34.24 52.33
N GLY A 16 43.35 -34.53 52.88
CA GLY A 16 42.15 -34.95 52.14
C GLY A 16 41.73 -33.89 51.11
N GLU A 17 41.60 -32.62 51.53
CA GLU A 17 41.30 -31.52 50.62
C GLU A 17 42.35 -31.32 49.51
N CYS A 18 43.64 -31.50 49.81
CA CYS A 18 44.71 -31.42 48.81
C CYS A 18 44.68 -32.61 47.83
N ILE A 19 44.37 -33.81 48.30
CA ILE A 19 44.21 -35.00 47.46
C ILE A 19 43.00 -34.84 46.54
N ASP A 20 41.88 -34.32 47.05
CA ASP A 20 40.67 -34.10 46.26
C ASP A 20 40.84 -32.96 45.24
N LYS A 21 41.58 -31.89 45.59
CA LYS A 21 41.99 -30.85 44.64
C LYS A 21 42.87 -31.39 43.51
N ASN A 22 43.85 -32.25 43.84
CA ASN A 22 44.72 -32.88 42.83
C ASN A 22 43.96 -33.85 41.93
N LYS A 23 43.05 -34.68 42.49
CA LYS A 23 42.17 -35.56 41.71
C LYS A 23 41.25 -34.77 40.79
N LYS A 24 40.69 -33.66 41.26
CA LYS A 24 39.85 -32.77 40.46
C LYS A 24 40.63 -32.10 39.34
N GLN A 25 41.82 -31.57 39.61
CA GLN A 25 42.70 -31.02 38.57
C GLN A 25 43.11 -32.06 37.51
N GLU A 26 43.37 -33.30 37.93
CA GLU A 26 43.70 -34.38 36.99
C GLU A 26 42.50 -34.78 36.13
N GLN A 27 41.29 -34.78 36.71
CA GLN A 27 40.04 -35.00 35.99
C GLN A 27 39.74 -33.87 35.00
N ASP A 28 39.83 -32.62 35.44
CA ASP A 28 39.62 -31.43 34.60
C ASP A 28 40.58 -31.43 33.41
N ARG A 29 41.85 -31.85 33.61
CA ARG A 29 42.83 -31.99 32.54
C ARG A 29 42.48 -33.06 31.52
N LYS A 30 41.91 -34.20 31.95
CA LYS A 30 41.44 -35.26 31.03
C LYS A 30 40.22 -34.80 30.23
N ASP A 31 39.32 -34.07 30.89
CA ASP A 31 38.08 -33.57 30.31
C ASP A 31 38.36 -32.47 29.27
N GLU A 32 39.29 -31.56 29.58
CA GLU A 32 39.76 -30.53 28.64
C GLU A 32 40.48 -31.14 27.43
N GLN A 33 41.29 -32.18 27.65
CA GLN A 33 41.90 -32.94 26.55
C GLN A 33 40.85 -33.62 25.66
N LEU A 34 39.82 -34.22 26.27
CA LEU A 34 38.74 -34.86 25.55
C LEU A 34 37.97 -33.83 24.71
N TYR A 35 37.62 -32.69 25.32
CA TYR A 35 36.93 -31.58 24.67
C TYR A 35 37.72 -31.10 23.44
N GLY A 36 38.99 -30.72 23.63
CA GLY A 36 39.82 -30.16 22.56
C GLY A 36 40.17 -31.16 21.45
N ILE A 37 40.17 -32.47 21.71
CA ILE A 37 40.37 -33.50 20.68
C ILE A 37 39.13 -33.64 19.80
N ILE A 38 37.94 -33.66 20.42
CA ILE A 38 36.67 -33.78 19.71
C ILE A 38 36.40 -32.49 18.92
N GLU A 39 36.56 -31.33 19.54
CA GLU A 39 36.32 -30.04 18.90
C GLU A 39 37.17 -29.85 17.64
N ARG A 40 38.49 -30.09 17.73
CA ARG A 40 39.40 -30.01 16.57
C ARG A 40 39.07 -31.01 15.48
N LYS A 41 38.48 -32.16 15.82
CA LYS A 41 38.03 -33.13 14.82
C LYS A 41 36.75 -32.68 14.16
N VAL A 42 35.83 -32.08 14.90
CA VAL A 42 34.52 -31.64 14.39
C VAL A 42 34.65 -30.35 13.57
N LYS A 43 35.40 -29.35 14.05
CA LYS A 43 35.57 -28.02 13.44
C LYS A 43 36.55 -27.98 12.24
N LYS A 44 36.85 -29.11 11.59
CA LYS A 44 37.66 -29.09 10.36
C LYS A 44 36.84 -28.51 9.21
N GLU A 45 37.46 -27.62 8.42
CA GLU A 45 36.82 -26.99 7.27
C GLU A 45 36.32 -28.01 6.24
N GLU A 46 37.08 -29.07 6.01
CA GLU A 46 36.74 -30.20 5.15
C GLU A 46 37.05 -31.55 5.80
N HIS A 47 36.08 -32.46 5.78
CA HIS A 47 36.25 -33.86 6.17
C HIS A 47 36.45 -34.71 4.93
N LYS A 48 37.57 -35.44 4.83
CA LYS A 48 37.84 -36.35 3.71
C LYS A 48 36.74 -37.43 3.49
N ARG A 49 35.87 -37.66 4.49
CA ARG A 49 34.76 -38.63 4.49
C ARG A 49 33.63 -38.16 5.38
N GLU A 50 32.41 -38.58 5.04
CA GLU A 50 31.18 -38.24 5.77
C GLU A 50 31.17 -38.73 7.22
N LYS A 51 31.67 -39.95 7.50
CA LYS A 51 31.81 -40.51 8.86
C LYS A 51 33.26 -40.89 9.18
N PRO A 52 33.73 -40.72 10.43
CA PRO A 52 35.04 -41.22 10.86
C PRO A 52 35.16 -42.74 10.67
N ARG A 53 36.34 -43.25 10.27
CA ARG A 53 36.59 -44.71 10.25
C ARG A 53 36.60 -45.25 11.69
N GLY A 54 36.19 -46.49 11.91
CA GLY A 54 36.33 -47.15 13.23
C GLY A 54 37.78 -47.21 13.76
N GLN A 55 38.79 -47.01 12.91
CA GLN A 55 40.20 -46.93 13.28
C GLN A 55 40.78 -45.48 13.32
N ASP A 56 39.93 -44.45 13.26
CA ASP A 56 40.34 -43.04 13.29
C ASP A 56 41.19 -42.74 14.55
N GLY A 57 42.34 -42.08 14.35
CA GLY A 57 43.25 -41.74 15.45
C GLY A 57 42.59 -40.86 16.52
N THR A 58 41.56 -40.08 16.15
CA THR A 58 40.76 -39.28 17.09
C THR A 58 39.92 -40.18 18.00
N LEU A 59 39.19 -41.13 17.42
CA LEU A 59 38.36 -42.09 18.17
C LEU A 59 39.21 -42.97 19.09
N LYS A 60 40.42 -43.36 18.64
CA LYS A 60 41.38 -44.07 19.49
C LYS A 60 41.81 -43.23 20.70
N LYS A 61 42.00 -41.92 20.54
CA LYS A 61 42.36 -41.02 21.64
C LYS A 61 41.18 -40.78 22.60
N CYS A 62 39.98 -40.55 22.08
CA CYS A 62 38.76 -40.45 22.90
C CYS A 62 38.56 -41.71 23.73
N LYS A 63 38.67 -42.89 23.09
CA LYS A 63 38.59 -44.19 23.77
C LYS A 63 39.60 -44.31 24.93
N ARG A 64 40.86 -43.92 24.72
CA ARG A 64 41.89 -43.93 25.78
C ARG A 64 41.59 -42.97 26.93
N LEU A 65 40.92 -41.86 26.67
CA LEU A 65 40.53 -40.91 27.72
C LEU A 65 39.34 -41.43 28.52
N PHE A 66 38.37 -42.08 27.87
CA PHE A 66 37.28 -42.79 28.56
C PHE A 66 37.78 -44.04 29.32
N GLU A 67 38.84 -44.72 28.86
CA GLU A 67 39.54 -45.75 29.63
C GLU A 67 40.24 -45.20 30.90
N LYS A 68 40.43 -43.87 30.99
CA LYS A 68 40.99 -43.17 32.15
C LYS A 68 39.92 -42.39 32.93
N ASP A 69 38.65 -42.75 32.74
CA ASP A 69 37.47 -42.18 33.39
C ASP A 69 37.23 -40.68 33.11
N ALA A 70 37.55 -40.20 31.89
CA ALA A 70 37.10 -38.87 31.45
C ALA A 70 35.56 -38.74 31.50
N SER A 71 35.07 -37.56 31.91
CA SER A 71 33.65 -37.32 32.15
C SER A 71 32.85 -37.33 30.83
N PRO A 72 31.76 -38.11 30.75
CA PRO A 72 30.84 -38.06 29.60
C PRO A 72 30.14 -36.71 29.41
N GLU A 73 30.09 -35.86 30.44
CA GLU A 73 29.52 -34.49 30.38
C GLU A 73 30.28 -33.57 29.42
N VAL A 74 31.50 -33.93 29.04
CA VAL A 74 32.24 -33.22 28.00
C VAL A 74 31.49 -33.24 26.65
N LEU A 75 30.72 -34.31 26.38
CA LEU A 75 29.95 -34.42 25.14
C LEU A 75 28.78 -33.44 25.10
N THR A 76 28.08 -33.26 26.22
CA THR A 76 26.97 -32.29 26.32
C THR A 76 27.50 -30.85 26.31
N LYS A 77 28.59 -30.54 27.02
CA LYS A 77 29.23 -29.22 26.94
C LYS A 77 29.68 -28.85 25.52
N LEU A 78 30.18 -29.83 24.76
CA LEU A 78 30.61 -29.61 23.38
C LEU A 78 29.41 -29.47 22.43
N GLU A 79 28.29 -30.12 22.72
CA GLU A 79 27.01 -29.92 22.02
C GLU A 79 26.53 -28.47 22.16
N GLU A 80 26.52 -27.93 23.38
CA GLU A 80 26.10 -26.56 23.67
C GLU A 80 26.95 -25.53 22.90
N SER A 81 28.27 -25.69 22.93
CA SER A 81 29.23 -24.82 22.23
C SER A 81 29.10 -24.88 20.70
N LEU A 82 28.68 -26.02 20.15
CA LEU A 82 28.52 -26.20 18.71
C LEU A 82 27.15 -25.80 18.18
N ARG A 83 26.14 -25.65 19.05
CA ARG A 83 24.73 -25.46 18.66
C ARG A 83 24.50 -24.27 17.72
N GLU A 84 25.25 -23.19 17.91
CA GLU A 84 25.17 -21.99 17.05
C GLU A 84 25.90 -22.16 15.70
N GLN A 85 26.71 -23.21 15.53
CA GLN A 85 27.53 -23.47 14.35
C GLN A 85 26.98 -24.67 13.57
N GLU A 86 25.88 -24.47 12.84
CA GLU A 86 25.06 -25.50 12.20
C GLU A 86 25.87 -26.58 11.44
N LYS A 87 26.87 -26.16 10.64
CA LYS A 87 27.75 -27.08 9.88
C LYS A 87 28.47 -28.08 10.79
N TYR A 88 29.03 -27.61 11.90
CA TYR A 88 29.81 -28.42 12.84
C TYR A 88 28.91 -29.22 13.78
N TYR A 89 27.80 -28.62 14.21
CA TYR A 89 26.77 -29.28 15.01
C TYR A 89 26.21 -30.52 14.29
N ARG A 90 25.86 -30.37 13.00
CA ARG A 90 25.34 -31.48 12.19
C ARG A 90 26.35 -32.62 12.06
N TYR A 91 27.63 -32.31 11.80
CA TYR A 91 28.68 -33.33 11.74
C TYR A 91 28.88 -34.03 13.10
N TYR A 92 28.86 -33.27 14.20
CA TYR A 92 29.03 -33.82 15.54
C TYR A 92 27.95 -34.84 15.87
N VAL A 93 26.67 -34.45 15.71
CA VAL A 93 25.53 -35.28 16.08
C VAL A 93 25.29 -36.43 15.10
N GLN A 94 25.32 -36.18 13.79
CA GLN A 94 24.92 -37.18 12.78
C GLN A 94 26.07 -38.10 12.34
N CYS A 95 27.32 -37.65 12.47
CA CYS A 95 28.48 -38.38 11.94
C CYS A 95 29.46 -38.84 13.02
N PHE A 96 29.79 -38.00 14.01
CA PHE A 96 30.83 -38.31 14.99
C PHE A 96 30.30 -39.16 16.16
N LEU A 97 29.24 -38.71 16.84
CA LEU A 97 28.69 -39.38 18.03
C LEU A 97 28.28 -40.84 17.79
N PRO A 98 27.59 -41.22 16.68
CA PRO A 98 27.18 -42.61 16.46
C PRO A 98 28.37 -43.57 16.25
N VAL A 99 29.50 -43.05 15.75
CA VAL A 99 30.71 -43.86 15.56
C VAL A 99 31.50 -43.94 16.88
N LEU A 100 31.49 -42.87 17.67
CA LEU A 100 32.07 -42.86 19.01
C LEU A 100 31.35 -43.85 19.95
N ASP A 101 30.02 -43.86 19.93
CA ASP A 101 29.18 -44.77 20.72
C ASP A 101 29.55 -46.24 20.44
N LYS A 102 29.51 -46.64 19.16
CA LYS A 102 29.92 -47.99 18.74
C LYS A 102 31.37 -48.33 19.10
N ALA A 103 32.28 -47.34 19.08
CA ALA A 103 33.69 -47.56 19.41
C ALA A 103 33.91 -47.78 20.92
N ILE A 104 33.11 -47.13 21.77
CA ILE A 104 33.12 -47.25 23.23
C ILE A 104 32.43 -48.54 23.67
N GLU A 105 31.27 -48.86 23.09
CA GLU A 105 30.51 -50.08 23.37
C GLU A 105 31.36 -51.33 23.13
N ARG A 106 32.11 -51.36 22.02
CA ARG A 106 33.04 -52.46 21.67
C ARG A 106 34.29 -52.54 22.55
N SER A 107 34.53 -51.60 23.46
CA SER A 107 35.70 -51.62 24.33
C SER A 107 35.51 -52.57 25.52
N LYS A 108 36.42 -53.52 25.70
CA LYS A 108 36.47 -54.37 26.92
C LYS A 108 37.13 -53.68 28.13
N LYS A 109 37.77 -52.51 27.92
CA LYS A 109 38.56 -51.80 28.95
C LYS A 109 37.85 -50.62 29.62
N ILE A 110 36.70 -50.21 29.12
CA ILE A 110 35.89 -49.12 29.70
C ILE A 110 34.86 -49.75 30.64
N SER A 111 34.68 -49.20 31.84
CA SER A 111 33.69 -49.68 32.81
C SER A 111 32.27 -49.61 32.23
N ASN A 112 31.39 -50.53 32.63
CA ASN A 112 30.00 -50.53 32.16
C ASN A 112 29.26 -49.25 32.60
N GLU A 113 29.59 -48.70 33.76
CA GLU A 113 29.03 -47.44 34.24
C GLU A 113 29.38 -46.26 33.32
N THR A 114 30.65 -46.11 32.92
CA THR A 114 31.08 -45.06 31.99
C THR A 114 30.45 -45.25 30.61
N LYS A 115 30.28 -46.50 30.14
CA LYS A 115 29.58 -46.78 28.87
C LYS A 115 28.12 -46.34 28.89
N GLU A 116 27.39 -46.67 29.96
CA GLU A 116 25.98 -46.27 30.10
C GLU A 116 25.84 -44.75 30.19
N ARG A 117 26.71 -44.07 30.96
CA ARG A 117 26.72 -42.61 31.03
C ARG A 117 27.03 -41.94 29.69
N VAL A 118 27.94 -42.49 28.89
CA VAL A 118 28.20 -42.00 27.52
C VAL A 118 26.98 -42.21 26.63
N LYS A 119 26.37 -43.40 26.67
CA LYS A 119 25.19 -43.73 25.87
C LYS A 119 24.00 -42.84 26.23
N GLN A 120 23.84 -42.53 27.52
CA GLN A 120 22.83 -41.60 28.02
C GLN A 120 23.08 -40.18 27.50
N ALA A 121 24.32 -39.67 27.62
CA ALA A 121 24.69 -38.35 27.11
C ALA A 121 24.47 -38.24 25.58
N ILE A 122 24.84 -39.26 24.81
CA ILE A 122 24.61 -39.29 23.35
C ILE A 122 23.12 -39.34 23.03
N SER A 123 22.34 -40.10 23.80
CA SER A 123 20.89 -40.19 23.61
C SER A 123 20.20 -38.86 23.90
N GLU A 124 20.61 -38.16 24.96
CA GLU A 124 20.10 -36.83 25.32
C GLU A 124 20.43 -35.78 24.24
N ILE A 125 21.68 -35.74 23.79
CA ILE A 125 22.12 -34.89 22.67
C ILE A 125 21.31 -35.19 21.41
N THR A 126 21.14 -36.47 21.09
CA THR A 126 20.41 -36.89 19.88
C THR A 126 18.92 -36.57 19.99
N TYR A 127 18.32 -36.69 21.17
CA TYR A 127 16.93 -36.32 21.43
C TYR A 127 16.73 -34.79 21.28
N ASN A 128 17.60 -33.99 21.89
CA ASN A 128 17.58 -32.52 21.76
C ASN A 128 17.78 -32.07 20.31
N SER A 129 18.58 -32.82 19.54
CA SER A 129 18.79 -32.57 18.12
C SER A 129 17.54 -32.83 17.27
N ARG A 130 16.66 -33.79 17.64
CA ARG A 130 15.40 -34.04 16.91
C ARG A 130 14.44 -32.86 17.01
N TYR A 131 14.53 -32.04 18.06
CA TYR A 131 13.77 -30.79 18.18
C TYR A 131 14.43 -29.61 17.45
N CYS A 132 15.75 -29.64 17.22
CA CYS A 132 16.47 -28.59 16.47
C CYS A 132 16.49 -28.85 14.95
N PHE A 133 16.49 -30.12 14.51
CA PHE A 133 16.54 -30.53 13.10
C PHE A 133 15.16 -30.69 12.43
N THR A 134 14.06 -30.37 13.11
CA THR A 134 12.73 -30.19 12.46
C THR A 134 12.64 -28.90 11.65
N HIS A 135 13.60 -27.98 11.80
CA HIS A 135 13.61 -26.70 11.07
C HIS A 135 14.71 -26.59 10.00
N ASN A 136 15.58 -27.61 9.81
CA ASN A 136 16.64 -27.57 8.78
C ASN A 136 17.09 -28.97 8.35
N ARG A 137 16.23 -29.72 7.66
CA ARG A 137 16.60 -31.04 7.13
C ARG A 137 16.46 -31.14 5.62
N ARG A 138 17.20 -30.30 4.90
CA ARG A 138 17.53 -30.53 3.49
C ARG A 138 18.95 -30.10 3.17
N ASP A 139 19.50 -30.75 2.16
CA ASP A 139 20.86 -30.64 1.60
C ASP A 139 21.80 -31.68 2.18
N SER A 140 21.85 -32.82 1.49
CA SER A 140 23.07 -33.37 0.92
C SER A 140 22.74 -34.73 0.28
N GLU A 141 22.27 -34.74 -0.96
CA GLU A 141 22.33 -35.94 -1.79
C GLU A 141 23.02 -35.62 -3.12
N THR A 142 24.35 -35.61 -3.04
CA THR A 142 25.21 -35.89 -4.17
C THR A 142 24.82 -37.24 -4.78
N GLU A 143 24.56 -37.23 -6.09
CA GLU A 143 24.50 -38.42 -6.94
C GLU A 143 25.83 -39.20 -6.81
N SER A 144 25.87 -40.21 -5.93
CA SER A 144 26.91 -41.24 -5.94
C SER A 144 26.26 -42.61 -5.87
N GLY A 145 26.56 -43.45 -6.85
CA GLY A 145 26.05 -44.81 -7.00
C GLY A 145 26.51 -45.77 -5.90
N TYR A 146 26.04 -47.01 -6.06
CA TYR A 146 26.06 -48.16 -5.15
C TYR A 146 24.89 -48.19 -4.15
N GLY A 147 23.71 -48.55 -4.65
CA GLY A 147 22.76 -49.32 -3.85
C GLY A 147 23.27 -50.76 -3.83
N SER A 148 23.82 -51.17 -2.69
CA SER A 148 24.13 -52.56 -2.39
C SER A 148 22.82 -53.31 -2.17
N ASP A 149 22.58 -54.34 -2.98
CA ASP A 149 21.75 -55.47 -2.60
C ASP A 149 22.45 -56.14 -1.40
N VAL A 150 22.05 -55.78 -0.17
CA VAL A 150 22.42 -56.53 1.03
C VAL A 150 21.24 -57.42 1.35
N GLU A 151 21.45 -58.71 1.14
CA GLU A 151 20.66 -59.81 1.66
C GLU A 151 20.75 -59.77 3.19
N ASP A 152 19.60 -59.59 3.84
CA ASP A 152 19.41 -60.04 5.22
C ASP A 152 18.20 -60.99 5.18
N ASP A 153 18.51 -62.26 4.96
CA ASP A 153 17.64 -63.38 5.28
C ASP A 153 17.62 -63.55 6.80
N HIS A 154 16.66 -62.89 7.44
CA HIS A 154 16.15 -63.34 8.73
C HIS A 154 14.65 -63.60 8.57
N GLU A 155 14.34 -64.88 8.33
CA GLU A 155 13.02 -65.44 8.60
C GLU A 155 12.70 -65.21 10.07
N VAL A 156 11.77 -64.31 10.33
CA VAL A 156 11.04 -64.26 11.59
C VAL A 156 9.73 -64.99 11.32
N GLU A 157 9.59 -66.18 11.88
CA GLU A 157 8.31 -66.85 12.03
C GLU A 157 7.34 -65.88 12.71
N ILE A 158 6.28 -65.49 11.99
CA ILE A 158 5.11 -64.88 12.61
C ILE A 158 3.97 -65.87 12.44
N SER A 159 3.60 -66.42 13.59
CA SER A 159 2.39 -67.18 13.88
C SER A 159 1.15 -66.66 13.17
N ASN A 160 0.42 -67.58 12.52
CA ASN A 160 -1.03 -67.66 12.35
C ASN A 160 -1.85 -66.39 12.63
N GLU A 161 -1.87 -65.47 11.67
CA GLU A 161 -3.03 -64.63 11.36
C GLU A 161 -3.12 -64.53 9.84
N ILE A 162 -4.33 -64.63 9.28
CA ILE A 162 -4.58 -64.46 7.84
C ILE A 162 -4.15 -63.04 7.46
N THR A 163 -2.89 -62.90 7.05
CA THR A 163 -2.36 -61.64 6.55
C THR A 163 -2.86 -61.48 5.13
N ASN A 164 -4.01 -60.82 5.01
CA ASN A 164 -4.62 -60.37 3.77
C ASN A 164 -3.53 -59.96 2.75
N ASN A 165 -3.43 -60.66 1.61
CA ASN A 165 -2.41 -60.42 0.58
C ASN A 165 -2.30 -58.93 0.18
N ASN A 166 -3.41 -58.19 0.29
CA ASN A 166 -3.49 -56.75 0.09
C ASN A 166 -2.59 -55.96 1.06
N ALA A 167 -2.54 -56.35 2.34
CA ALA A 167 -1.68 -55.71 3.34
C ALA A 167 -0.19 -55.93 3.05
N LEU A 168 0.18 -57.12 2.56
CA LEU A 168 1.56 -57.43 2.13
C LEU A 168 1.96 -56.62 0.88
N LEU A 169 1.03 -56.42 -0.05
CA LEU A 169 1.22 -55.58 -1.23
C LEU A 169 1.46 -54.11 -0.84
N LEU A 170 0.58 -53.53 0.00
CA LEU A 170 0.70 -52.16 0.47
C LEU A 170 2.00 -51.94 1.27
N LYS A 171 2.39 -52.90 2.11
CA LYS A 171 3.66 -52.89 2.85
C LYS A 171 4.87 -52.94 1.91
N ALA A 172 4.79 -53.71 0.82
CA ALA A 172 5.85 -53.75 -0.19
C ALA A 172 6.04 -52.41 -0.91
N ILE A 173 4.96 -51.67 -1.17
CA ILE A 173 5.03 -50.30 -1.72
C ILE A 173 5.64 -49.36 -0.70
N LYS A 174 5.10 -49.29 0.54
CA LYS A 174 5.62 -48.43 1.61
C LYS A 174 7.13 -48.65 1.85
N ASN A 175 7.62 -49.88 1.73
CA ASN A 175 9.03 -50.24 1.90
C ASN A 175 9.89 -50.08 0.62
N GLY A 176 9.34 -49.63 -0.50
CA GLY A 176 10.07 -49.47 -1.76
C GLY A 176 10.58 -50.77 -2.40
N ASN A 177 10.07 -51.94 -1.98
CA ASN A 177 10.53 -53.24 -2.46
C ASN A 177 9.79 -53.70 -3.72
N ASN A 178 10.29 -53.30 -4.91
CA ASN A 178 9.64 -53.61 -6.19
C ASN A 178 9.59 -55.11 -6.52
N ARG A 179 10.48 -55.93 -5.95
CA ARG A 179 10.50 -57.39 -6.19
C ARG A 179 9.32 -58.05 -5.47
N LYS A 180 9.13 -57.73 -4.19
CA LYS A 180 7.97 -58.17 -3.39
C LYS A 180 6.67 -57.60 -3.96
N PHE A 181 6.65 -56.33 -4.35
CA PHE A 181 5.50 -55.71 -5.03
C PHE A 181 5.09 -56.49 -6.29
N ARG A 182 6.04 -56.77 -7.20
CA ARG A 182 5.75 -57.55 -8.42
C ARG A 182 5.25 -58.96 -8.12
N LYS A 183 5.74 -59.60 -7.06
CA LYS A 183 5.29 -60.93 -6.64
C LYS A 183 3.82 -60.87 -6.22
N TYR A 184 3.51 -60.06 -5.21
CA TYR A 184 2.16 -59.97 -4.65
C TYR A 184 1.14 -59.39 -5.64
N LEU A 185 1.57 -58.51 -6.56
CA LEU A 185 0.68 -57.94 -7.57
C LEU A 185 0.17 -58.98 -8.57
N LYS A 186 0.94 -60.05 -8.86
CA LYS A 186 0.46 -61.15 -9.72
C LYS A 186 -0.63 -61.98 -9.06
N ASP A 187 -0.63 -62.01 -7.74
CA ASP A 187 -1.53 -62.83 -6.93
C ASP A 187 -2.82 -62.06 -6.57
N CYS A 188 -2.96 -60.80 -7.01
CA CYS A 188 -4.13 -59.94 -6.77
C CYS A 188 -5.12 -60.03 -7.94
N THR A 189 -6.39 -60.32 -7.64
CA THR A 189 -7.47 -60.43 -8.63
C THR A 189 -8.26 -59.14 -8.87
N ASP A 190 -8.36 -58.27 -7.86
CA ASP A 190 -9.00 -56.96 -7.98
C ASP A 190 -8.13 -55.89 -7.31
N ILE A 191 -7.49 -55.06 -8.13
CA ILE A 191 -6.53 -54.05 -7.71
C ILE A 191 -7.24 -52.73 -7.40
N SER A 192 -8.41 -52.49 -7.99
CA SER A 192 -9.19 -51.26 -7.88
C SER A 192 -9.75 -51.04 -6.47
N SER A 193 -10.15 -52.13 -5.79
CA SER A 193 -10.69 -52.11 -4.43
C SER A 193 -9.62 -52.00 -3.33
N ILE A 194 -8.33 -52.15 -3.67
CA ILE A 194 -7.23 -52.08 -2.70
C ILE A 194 -6.95 -50.62 -2.33
N LYS A 195 -7.42 -50.24 -1.14
CA LYS A 195 -7.14 -48.94 -0.52
C LYS A 195 -6.33 -49.12 0.77
N ALA A 196 -5.35 -48.25 0.96
CA ALA A 196 -4.63 -48.11 2.22
C ALA A 196 -5.41 -47.21 3.20
N GLU A 197 -4.81 -46.96 4.37
CA GLU A 197 -5.24 -45.90 5.28
C GLU A 197 -5.41 -44.58 4.50
N GLU A 198 -6.41 -43.79 4.89
CA GLU A 198 -6.78 -42.52 4.26
C GLU A 198 -7.34 -42.65 2.83
N GLY A 199 -7.82 -43.84 2.45
CA GLY A 199 -8.43 -44.07 1.13
C GLY A 199 -7.43 -44.10 -0.03
N LYS A 200 -6.12 -44.10 0.25
CA LYS A 200 -5.04 -44.05 -0.74
C LYS A 200 -4.99 -45.35 -1.54
N ASN A 201 -5.26 -45.29 -2.84
CA ASN A 201 -5.02 -46.43 -3.73
C ASN A 201 -3.51 -46.71 -3.93
N ILE A 202 -3.19 -47.76 -4.68
CA ILE A 202 -1.81 -48.15 -5.01
C ILE A 202 -1.03 -47.04 -5.74
N LEU A 203 -1.65 -46.30 -6.65
CA LEU A 203 -1.01 -45.19 -7.38
C LEU A 203 -0.66 -44.00 -6.47
N HIS A 204 -1.48 -43.66 -5.47
CA HIS A 204 -1.15 -42.62 -4.47
C HIS A 204 0.10 -42.99 -3.67
N LEU A 205 0.22 -44.26 -3.28
CA LEU A 205 1.39 -44.74 -2.56
C LEU A 205 2.63 -44.71 -3.46
N ILE A 206 2.51 -45.14 -4.73
CA ILE A 206 3.60 -45.04 -5.71
C ILE A 206 4.01 -43.58 -5.95
N ALA A 207 3.04 -42.67 -6.04
CA ALA A 207 3.26 -41.24 -6.20
C ALA A 207 4.09 -40.64 -5.05
N SER A 208 3.94 -41.19 -3.84
CA SER A 208 4.65 -40.77 -2.62
C SER A 208 6.06 -41.35 -2.48
N LEU A 209 6.44 -42.34 -3.31
CA LEU A 209 7.79 -42.92 -3.28
C LEU A 209 8.89 -41.95 -3.72
N GLU A 210 10.11 -42.31 -3.39
CA GLU A 210 11.31 -41.62 -3.87
C GLU A 210 11.37 -41.54 -5.40
N LYS A 211 12.06 -40.51 -5.91
CA LYS A 211 12.07 -40.14 -7.34
C LYS A 211 12.38 -41.34 -8.26
N LYS A 212 13.38 -42.17 -7.95
CA LYS A 212 13.79 -43.29 -8.82
C LYS A 212 12.84 -44.49 -8.72
N GLN A 213 12.23 -44.70 -7.56
CA GLN A 213 11.37 -45.85 -7.30
C GLN A 213 10.01 -45.70 -7.99
N LYS A 214 9.38 -44.51 -7.95
CA LYS A 214 8.04 -44.30 -8.51
C LYS A 214 7.90 -44.71 -9.98
N CYS A 215 8.88 -44.38 -10.83
CA CYS A 215 8.87 -44.80 -12.24
C CYS A 215 9.00 -46.31 -12.42
N LYS A 216 9.81 -46.97 -11.58
CA LYS A 216 10.04 -48.42 -11.62
C LYS A 216 8.76 -49.16 -11.24
N PHE A 217 8.11 -48.72 -10.15
CA PHE A 217 6.85 -49.27 -9.67
C PHE A 217 5.70 -49.03 -10.65
N LEU A 218 5.55 -47.81 -11.17
CA LEU A 218 4.54 -47.50 -12.20
C LEU A 218 4.74 -48.35 -13.46
N GLY A 219 6.00 -48.54 -13.89
CA GLY A 219 6.32 -49.42 -15.00
C GLY A 219 5.98 -50.89 -14.75
N THR A 220 6.10 -51.37 -13.51
CA THR A 220 5.67 -52.72 -13.12
C THR A 220 4.15 -52.83 -13.10
N LEU A 221 3.44 -51.85 -12.54
CA LEU A 221 1.97 -51.81 -12.48
C LEU A 221 1.36 -51.81 -13.89
N ILE A 222 1.78 -50.90 -14.77
CA ILE A 222 1.26 -50.79 -16.14
C ILE A 222 1.48 -52.08 -16.96
N LYS A 223 2.53 -52.87 -16.67
CA LYS A 223 2.81 -54.14 -17.37
C LYS A 223 1.99 -55.32 -16.87
N THR A 224 1.34 -55.20 -15.71
CA THR A 224 0.68 -56.31 -15.01
C THR A 224 -0.82 -56.13 -14.92
N VAL A 225 -1.29 -54.89 -14.84
CA VAL A 225 -2.70 -54.54 -14.64
C VAL A 225 -3.41 -54.28 -15.98
N THR A 226 -4.72 -54.53 -16.04
CA THR A 226 -5.53 -54.25 -17.24
C THR A 226 -5.66 -52.73 -17.47
N LYS A 227 -6.03 -52.33 -18.69
CA LYS A 227 -6.26 -50.91 -19.00
C LYS A 227 -7.45 -50.34 -18.26
N GLU A 228 -8.48 -51.15 -18.01
CA GLU A 228 -9.72 -50.76 -17.33
C GLU A 228 -9.45 -50.50 -15.84
N ASP A 229 -8.77 -51.43 -15.16
CA ASP A 229 -8.37 -51.24 -13.76
C ASP A 229 -7.44 -50.03 -13.60
N LEU A 230 -6.51 -49.83 -14.55
CA LEU A 230 -5.62 -48.68 -14.53
C LEU A 230 -6.41 -47.37 -14.68
N ALA A 231 -7.38 -47.31 -15.58
CA ALA A 231 -8.23 -46.13 -15.76
C ALA A 231 -9.01 -45.78 -14.48
N GLN A 232 -9.51 -46.78 -13.74
CA GLN A 232 -10.19 -46.57 -12.46
C GLN A 232 -9.24 -46.04 -11.36
N LEU A 233 -7.96 -46.41 -11.40
CA LEU A 233 -6.98 -46.00 -10.40
C LEU A 233 -6.39 -44.61 -10.64
N VAL A 234 -6.27 -44.18 -11.90
CA VAL A 234 -5.46 -43.02 -12.26
C VAL A 234 -6.06 -41.70 -11.78
N ASP A 235 -7.38 -41.55 -11.80
CA ASP A 235 -8.10 -40.36 -11.33
C ASP A 235 -8.95 -40.61 -10.08
N SER A 236 -8.80 -41.75 -9.40
CA SER A 236 -9.50 -41.95 -8.12
C SER A 236 -8.96 -41.00 -7.06
N GLU A 237 -9.84 -40.41 -6.27
CA GLU A 237 -9.48 -39.50 -5.17
C GLU A 237 -9.24 -40.27 -3.86
N ASN A 238 -8.32 -39.76 -3.04
CA ASN A 238 -8.14 -40.17 -1.64
C ASN A 238 -9.10 -39.40 -0.70
N GLN A 239 -8.96 -39.58 0.62
CA GLN A 239 -9.76 -38.82 1.59
C GLN A 239 -9.52 -37.30 1.58
N ASP A 240 -8.41 -36.84 1.02
CA ASP A 240 -8.10 -35.41 0.86
C ASP A 240 -8.60 -34.86 -0.49
N GLU A 241 -9.42 -35.61 -1.23
CA GLU A 241 -9.91 -35.27 -2.57
C GLU A 241 -8.76 -35.02 -3.57
N LYS A 242 -7.63 -35.73 -3.39
CA LYS A 242 -6.46 -35.65 -4.28
C LYS A 242 -6.32 -36.91 -5.09
N THR A 243 -6.00 -36.73 -6.37
CA THR A 243 -5.62 -37.82 -7.28
C THR A 243 -4.13 -38.20 -7.12
N PRO A 244 -3.70 -39.38 -7.60
CA PRO A 244 -2.29 -39.76 -7.62
C PRO A 244 -1.40 -38.76 -8.37
N LEU A 245 -1.96 -38.12 -9.40
CA LEU A 245 -1.29 -37.08 -10.19
C LEU A 245 -1.03 -35.84 -9.32
N GLN A 246 -2.05 -35.34 -8.61
CA GLN A 246 -1.92 -34.21 -7.68
C GLN A 246 -0.96 -34.54 -6.53
N VAL A 247 -1.05 -35.73 -5.92
CA VAL A 247 -0.15 -36.13 -4.83
C VAL A 247 1.32 -36.13 -5.30
N ALA A 248 1.61 -36.65 -6.50
CA ALA A 248 2.97 -36.63 -7.05
C ALA A 248 3.48 -35.21 -7.30
N LEU A 249 2.60 -34.32 -7.77
CA LEU A 249 2.88 -32.92 -8.05
C LEU A 249 3.10 -32.12 -6.77
N ILE A 250 2.19 -32.20 -5.79
CA ILE A 250 2.29 -31.53 -4.49
C ILE A 250 3.57 -31.96 -3.77
N ASN A 251 3.82 -33.28 -3.65
CA ASN A 251 5.05 -33.82 -3.05
C ASN A 251 6.34 -33.34 -3.72
N LYS A 252 6.24 -32.94 -4.99
CA LYS A 252 7.35 -32.38 -5.74
C LYS A 252 7.50 -30.88 -5.51
N VAL A 253 6.41 -30.12 -5.50
CA VAL A 253 6.38 -28.66 -5.34
C VAL A 253 6.71 -28.23 -3.91
N THR A 254 6.14 -28.88 -2.89
CA THR A 254 6.28 -28.54 -1.46
C THR A 254 7.65 -28.86 -0.87
N LYS A 255 8.60 -29.27 -1.71
CA LYS A 255 9.95 -29.56 -1.28
C LYS A 255 10.67 -28.28 -0.79
N GLU A 256 10.95 -28.16 0.52
CA GLU A 256 11.61 -27.01 1.19
C GLU A 256 12.93 -26.53 0.55
N LYS A 257 13.62 -27.35 -0.26
CA LYS A 257 14.84 -26.92 -0.98
C LYS A 257 14.81 -27.43 -2.41
N HIS A 258 14.71 -26.50 -3.34
CA HIS A 258 14.94 -26.72 -4.77
C HIS A 258 16.35 -26.18 -5.07
N GLU A 259 17.37 -27.06 -4.97
CA GLU A 259 18.80 -26.73 -5.13
C GLU A 259 19.13 -26.02 -6.46
N SER A 260 18.25 -26.12 -7.46
CA SER A 260 18.21 -25.25 -8.62
C SER A 260 16.77 -25.13 -9.12
N ASN A 261 16.31 -23.92 -9.47
CA ASN A 261 15.06 -23.73 -10.22
C ASN A 261 15.11 -24.39 -11.63
N THR A 262 16.26 -24.98 -12.00
CA THR A 262 16.46 -25.70 -13.25
C THR A 262 15.93 -27.14 -13.15
N ILE A 263 14.80 -27.37 -13.80
CA ILE A 263 14.16 -28.70 -13.84
C ILE A 263 14.82 -29.52 -14.96
N ARG A 264 15.56 -30.56 -14.59
CA ARG A 264 16.25 -31.45 -15.55
C ARG A 264 15.22 -32.16 -16.44
N SER A 265 15.51 -32.27 -17.74
CA SER A 265 14.65 -32.95 -18.73
C SER A 265 14.44 -34.45 -18.44
N ASN A 266 15.30 -35.05 -17.60
CA ASN A 266 15.21 -36.44 -17.21
C ASN A 266 14.54 -36.65 -15.83
N ASP A 267 13.92 -35.62 -15.25
CA ASP A 267 13.28 -35.69 -13.93
C ASP A 267 12.26 -36.83 -13.88
N ASN A 268 12.41 -37.69 -12.86
CA ASN A 268 11.57 -38.88 -12.74
C ASN A 268 10.10 -38.53 -12.45
N THR A 269 9.82 -37.37 -11.83
CA THR A 269 8.45 -36.92 -11.59
C THR A 269 7.80 -36.49 -12.89
N LEU A 270 8.50 -35.75 -13.75
CA LEU A 270 7.98 -35.41 -15.08
C LEU A 270 7.67 -36.66 -15.90
N LYS A 271 8.58 -37.66 -15.90
CA LYS A 271 8.34 -38.96 -16.56
C LYS A 271 7.14 -39.70 -15.97
N PHE A 272 7.01 -39.69 -14.64
CA PHE A 272 5.89 -40.31 -13.95
C PHE A 272 4.55 -39.66 -14.34
N LEU A 273 4.46 -38.33 -14.29
CA LEU A 273 3.26 -37.58 -14.68
C LEU A 273 2.93 -37.75 -16.18
N THR A 274 3.94 -37.67 -17.05
CA THR A 274 3.75 -37.92 -18.50
C THR A 274 3.12 -39.28 -18.74
N LYS A 275 3.56 -40.31 -18.00
CA LYS A 275 3.07 -41.67 -18.14
C LYS A 275 1.67 -41.87 -17.56
N LEU A 276 1.29 -41.13 -16.51
CA LEU A 276 -0.08 -41.11 -16.01
C LEU A 276 -1.03 -40.47 -17.04
N LEU A 277 -0.65 -39.32 -17.61
CA LEU A 277 -1.41 -38.66 -18.69
C LEU A 277 -1.57 -39.58 -19.91
N GLU A 278 -0.54 -40.34 -20.29
CA GLU A 278 -0.61 -41.35 -21.37
C GLU A 278 -1.67 -42.44 -21.13
N HIS A 279 -1.98 -42.73 -19.86
CA HIS A 279 -2.88 -43.81 -19.45
C HIS A 279 -4.21 -43.29 -18.89
N GLY A 280 -4.59 -42.06 -19.25
CA GLY A 280 -5.95 -41.55 -19.02
C GLY A 280 -6.10 -40.60 -17.85
N ALA A 281 -5.02 -40.13 -17.22
CA ALA A 281 -5.13 -39.10 -16.19
C ALA A 281 -5.65 -37.79 -16.79
N SER A 282 -6.64 -37.19 -16.13
CA SER A 282 -7.12 -35.87 -16.54
C SER A 282 -6.03 -34.81 -16.36
N SER A 283 -5.88 -33.95 -17.37
CA SER A 283 -5.01 -32.76 -17.28
C SER A 283 -5.54 -31.73 -16.28
N ASP A 284 -6.82 -31.78 -15.93
CA ASP A 284 -7.43 -30.86 -14.96
C ASP A 284 -6.84 -31.03 -13.57
N ASN A 285 -6.39 -32.25 -13.25
CA ASN A 285 -5.70 -32.59 -12.01
C ASN A 285 -4.30 -31.96 -11.89
N LEU A 286 -3.82 -31.21 -12.89
CA LEU A 286 -2.59 -30.41 -12.77
C LEU A 286 -2.80 -29.13 -11.96
N GLU A 287 -4.04 -28.65 -11.84
CA GLU A 287 -4.39 -27.43 -11.11
C GLU A 287 -4.37 -27.68 -9.61
N LEU A 288 -3.72 -26.77 -8.87
CA LEU A 288 -3.77 -26.74 -7.41
C LEU A 288 -4.93 -25.83 -6.98
N SER A 289 -5.58 -26.17 -5.88
CA SER A 289 -6.62 -25.32 -5.29
C SER A 289 -6.05 -23.97 -4.84
N THR A 290 -6.91 -22.95 -4.72
CA THR A 290 -6.52 -21.62 -4.25
C THR A 290 -5.90 -21.66 -2.86
N GLU A 291 -6.42 -22.50 -1.96
CA GLU A 291 -5.90 -22.68 -0.61
C GLU A 291 -4.49 -23.31 -0.61
N GLU A 292 -4.26 -24.32 -1.45
CA GLU A 292 -2.92 -24.89 -1.63
C GLU A 292 -1.95 -23.86 -2.16
N LEU A 293 -2.34 -23.08 -3.18
CA LEU A 293 -1.52 -22.02 -3.73
C LEU A 293 -1.19 -20.95 -2.68
N GLN A 294 -2.14 -20.52 -1.86
CA GLN A 294 -1.91 -19.54 -0.78
C GLN A 294 -0.91 -20.04 0.27
N ASN A 295 -0.92 -21.34 0.56
CA ASN A 295 -0.01 -21.97 1.51
C ASN A 295 1.41 -22.19 0.95
N LEU A 296 1.62 -22.06 -0.36
CA LEU A 296 2.94 -22.16 -0.98
C LEU A 296 3.74 -20.85 -0.88
N LYS A 297 5.03 -20.96 -0.58
CA LYS A 297 5.98 -19.85 -0.71
C LYS A 297 6.12 -19.44 -2.18
N GLU A 298 6.47 -18.18 -2.45
CA GLU A 298 6.64 -17.70 -3.84
C GLU A 298 7.71 -18.45 -4.64
N GLU A 299 8.75 -18.95 -3.98
CA GLU A 299 9.76 -19.84 -4.58
C GLU A 299 9.13 -21.16 -5.05
N GLN A 300 8.19 -21.71 -4.29
CA GLN A 300 7.47 -22.94 -4.62
C GLN A 300 6.45 -22.70 -5.72
N LYS A 301 5.71 -21.58 -5.70
CA LYS A 301 4.83 -21.19 -6.81
C LYS A 301 5.62 -20.99 -8.11
N THR A 302 6.79 -20.36 -8.02
CA THR A 302 7.69 -20.18 -9.17
C THR A 302 8.19 -21.53 -9.68
N TYR A 303 8.60 -22.43 -8.78
CA TYR A 303 8.98 -23.79 -9.13
C TYR A 303 7.84 -24.54 -9.83
N TYR A 304 6.62 -24.45 -9.30
CA TYR A 304 5.43 -25.08 -9.85
C TYR A 304 5.14 -24.62 -11.28
N ARG A 305 5.13 -23.31 -11.53
CA ARG A 305 4.96 -22.74 -12.88
C ARG A 305 6.03 -23.26 -13.86
N ASN A 306 7.31 -23.19 -13.46
CA ASN A 306 8.41 -23.69 -14.28
C ASN A 306 8.30 -25.20 -14.53
N PHE A 307 7.78 -25.97 -13.58
CA PHE A 307 7.57 -27.41 -13.70
C PHE A 307 6.47 -27.76 -14.68
N LEU A 308 5.37 -27.01 -14.68
CA LEU A 308 4.31 -27.16 -15.68
C LEU A 308 4.82 -26.80 -17.08
N GLU A 309 5.54 -25.70 -17.24
CA GLU A 309 6.16 -25.33 -18.53
C GLU A 309 7.08 -26.46 -19.04
N LYS A 310 7.86 -27.06 -18.13
CA LYS A 310 8.72 -28.19 -18.48
C LYS A 310 7.94 -29.46 -18.86
N LEU A 311 6.80 -29.71 -18.20
CA LEU A 311 5.91 -30.81 -18.56
C LEU A 311 5.34 -30.64 -19.97
N ALA A 312 4.92 -29.42 -20.33
CA ALA A 312 4.48 -29.09 -21.69
C ALA A 312 5.61 -29.30 -22.72
N GLU A 313 6.83 -28.85 -22.44
CA GLU A 313 7.99 -29.10 -23.32
C GLU A 313 8.31 -30.59 -23.48
N GLN A 314 8.27 -31.35 -22.38
CA GLN A 314 8.55 -32.78 -22.41
C GLN A 314 7.47 -33.53 -23.19
N GLY A 315 6.21 -33.08 -23.11
CA GLY A 315 5.12 -33.63 -23.89
C GLY A 315 5.28 -33.46 -25.40
N LYS A 316 6.01 -32.43 -25.85
CA LYS A 316 6.38 -32.26 -27.27
C LYS A 316 7.42 -33.28 -27.74
N LYS A 317 8.27 -33.76 -26.82
CA LYS A 317 9.35 -34.73 -27.11
C LYS A 317 8.92 -36.18 -26.92
N SER A 318 7.89 -36.43 -26.12
CA SER A 318 7.38 -37.78 -25.86
C SER A 318 6.48 -38.27 -26.99
N LYS A 319 6.18 -39.57 -26.99
CA LYS A 319 5.20 -40.20 -27.90
C LYS A 319 3.75 -39.99 -27.42
N LEU A 320 3.47 -38.88 -26.73
CA LEU A 320 2.10 -38.55 -26.32
C LEU A 320 1.21 -38.42 -27.55
N LYS A 321 -0.03 -38.89 -27.42
CA LYS A 321 -1.04 -38.63 -28.45
C LYS A 321 -1.24 -37.12 -28.60
N PRO A 322 -1.39 -36.60 -29.84
CA PRO A 322 -1.56 -35.17 -30.09
C PRO A 322 -2.68 -34.53 -29.26
N GLU A 323 -3.80 -35.23 -29.09
CA GLU A 323 -4.97 -34.78 -28.31
C GLU A 323 -4.62 -34.50 -26.84
N ILE A 324 -3.99 -35.47 -26.15
CA ILE A 324 -3.58 -35.33 -24.74
C ILE A 324 -2.59 -34.17 -24.59
N ARG A 325 -1.65 -34.05 -25.53
CA ARG A 325 -0.67 -32.95 -25.52
C ARG A 325 -1.35 -31.59 -25.64
N ILE A 326 -2.28 -31.43 -26.58
CA ILE A 326 -3.00 -30.17 -26.80
C ILE A 326 -3.82 -29.81 -25.55
N ASN A 327 -4.54 -30.77 -24.98
CA ASN A 327 -5.34 -30.54 -23.75
C ASN A 327 -4.45 -30.16 -22.56
N THR A 328 -3.33 -30.85 -22.38
CA THR A 328 -2.37 -30.55 -21.31
C THR A 328 -1.75 -29.16 -21.49
N GLU A 329 -1.32 -28.81 -22.72
CA GLU A 329 -0.78 -27.48 -23.01
C GLU A 329 -1.83 -26.37 -22.82
N ALA A 330 -3.08 -26.61 -23.21
CA ALA A 330 -4.17 -25.68 -23.01
C ALA A 330 -4.43 -25.46 -21.51
N LYS A 331 -4.53 -26.54 -20.72
CA LYS A 331 -4.75 -26.44 -19.28
C LYS A 331 -3.59 -25.77 -18.55
N ILE A 332 -2.34 -26.04 -18.94
CA ILE A 332 -1.17 -25.34 -18.37
C ILE A 332 -1.21 -23.84 -18.65
N LYS A 333 -1.64 -23.42 -19.85
CA LYS A 333 -1.81 -21.99 -20.19
C LYS A 333 -2.91 -21.31 -19.37
N GLU A 334 -3.87 -22.05 -18.86
CA GLU A 334 -4.91 -21.57 -17.95
C GLU A 334 -4.40 -21.48 -16.51
N ILE A 335 -3.68 -22.51 -16.04
CA ILE A 335 -3.15 -22.61 -14.68
C ILE A 335 -2.10 -21.53 -14.38
N ILE A 336 -1.24 -21.18 -15.34
CA ILE A 336 -0.14 -20.23 -15.12
C ILE A 336 -0.68 -18.84 -14.70
N PRO A 337 -1.59 -18.19 -15.45
CA PRO A 337 -2.23 -16.95 -15.02
C PRO A 337 -2.95 -17.08 -13.68
N HIS A 338 -3.71 -18.16 -13.46
CA HIS A 338 -4.41 -18.40 -12.19
C HIS A 338 -3.43 -18.41 -11.00
N THR A 339 -2.30 -19.10 -11.16
CA THR A 339 -1.23 -19.18 -10.14
C THR A 339 -0.56 -17.82 -9.88
N ILE A 340 -0.34 -17.01 -10.92
CA ILE A 340 0.26 -15.68 -10.79
C ILE A 340 -0.68 -14.69 -10.09
N ASN A 341 -1.97 -14.82 -10.37
CA ASN A 341 -3.03 -13.93 -9.87
C ASN A 341 -3.62 -14.38 -8.53
N THR A 342 -3.17 -15.50 -7.97
CA THR A 342 -3.55 -15.96 -6.63
C THR A 342 -2.62 -15.33 -5.58
N PRO A 343 -3.16 -14.62 -4.57
CA PRO A 343 -2.34 -13.98 -3.56
C PRO A 343 -1.62 -15.01 -2.66
N ASP A 344 -0.63 -14.56 -1.91
CA ASP A 344 -0.07 -15.32 -0.78
C ASP A 344 -1.02 -15.33 0.43
N SER A 345 -0.60 -15.99 1.51
CA SER A 345 -1.36 -16.05 2.78
C SER A 345 -1.58 -14.69 3.45
N ASN A 346 -0.94 -13.62 2.98
CA ASN A 346 -1.05 -12.26 3.49
C ASN A 346 -1.82 -11.34 2.51
N ASP A 347 -2.56 -11.92 1.56
CA ASP A 347 -3.28 -11.21 0.50
C ASP A 347 -2.37 -10.37 -0.43
N ASN A 348 -1.08 -10.71 -0.54
CA ASN A 348 -0.18 -10.05 -1.48
C ASN A 348 -0.15 -10.77 -2.83
N TYR A 349 -0.37 -10.03 -3.90
CA TYR A 349 -0.24 -10.54 -5.26
C TYR A 349 1.21 -10.40 -5.73
N LEU A 350 1.71 -11.41 -6.45
CA LEU A 350 3.10 -11.48 -6.93
C LEU A 350 3.54 -10.23 -7.71
N LEU A 351 2.64 -9.60 -8.45
CA LEU A 351 2.94 -8.41 -9.24
C LEU A 351 3.30 -7.18 -8.38
N HIS A 352 2.71 -7.02 -7.19
CA HIS A 352 2.89 -5.85 -6.34
C HIS A 352 4.31 -5.68 -5.76
N PRO A 353 4.95 -6.70 -5.13
CA PRO A 353 6.33 -6.57 -4.66
C PRO A 353 7.31 -6.36 -5.81
N VAL A 354 7.04 -6.92 -7.00
CA VAL A 354 7.85 -6.70 -8.21
C VAL A 354 7.85 -5.23 -8.63
N ILE A 355 6.68 -4.56 -8.58
CA ILE A 355 6.57 -3.12 -8.83
C ILE A 355 7.31 -2.30 -7.77
N LYS A 356 7.18 -2.68 -6.48
CA LYS A 356 7.88 -1.99 -5.37
C LYS A 356 9.41 -2.08 -5.54
N ASN A 357 9.91 -3.25 -5.91
CA ASN A 357 11.35 -3.50 -6.11
C ASN A 357 11.87 -2.99 -7.47
N SER A 358 10.99 -2.55 -8.38
CA SER A 358 11.34 -2.09 -9.73
C SER A 358 12.08 -3.12 -10.59
N ASP A 359 11.79 -4.42 -10.40
CA ASP A 359 12.38 -5.49 -11.22
C ASP A 359 11.67 -5.58 -12.58
N LYS A 360 12.21 -4.84 -13.55
CA LYS A 360 11.66 -4.72 -14.91
C LYS A 360 11.59 -6.06 -15.65
N LYS A 361 12.58 -6.94 -15.43
CA LYS A 361 12.68 -8.20 -16.18
C LYS A 361 11.59 -9.15 -15.71
N LEU A 362 11.48 -9.33 -14.39
CA LEU A 362 10.44 -10.16 -13.80
C LEU A 362 9.04 -9.56 -14.07
N PHE A 363 8.91 -8.24 -14.01
CA PHE A 363 7.65 -7.56 -14.33
C PHE A 363 7.17 -7.87 -15.75
N LYS A 364 8.06 -7.76 -16.74
CA LYS A 364 7.75 -8.08 -18.14
C LYS A 364 7.35 -9.55 -18.30
N GLU A 365 8.12 -10.47 -17.71
CA GLU A 365 7.83 -11.91 -17.76
C GLU A 365 6.44 -12.24 -17.18
N LEU A 366 6.08 -11.64 -16.04
CA LEU A 366 4.78 -11.87 -15.41
C LEU A 366 3.61 -11.37 -16.27
N LEU A 367 3.75 -10.21 -16.93
CA LEU A 367 2.72 -9.69 -17.83
C LEU A 367 2.54 -10.58 -19.07
N GLU A 368 3.64 -11.07 -19.66
CA GLU A 368 3.62 -12.04 -20.76
C GLU A 368 2.94 -13.36 -20.35
N LYS A 369 3.04 -13.73 -19.07
CA LYS A 369 2.39 -14.91 -18.48
C LYS A 369 0.97 -14.66 -17.94
N GLY A 370 0.39 -13.49 -18.19
CA GLY A 370 -1.02 -13.20 -17.86
C GLY A 370 -1.27 -12.63 -16.46
N ALA A 371 -0.28 -11.95 -15.87
CA ALA A 371 -0.50 -11.19 -14.63
C ALA A 371 -1.58 -10.11 -14.82
N ASP A 372 -2.54 -10.05 -13.91
CA ASP A 372 -3.64 -9.08 -13.90
C ASP A 372 -3.23 -7.83 -13.09
N ILE A 373 -3.23 -6.70 -13.78
CA ILE A 373 -2.78 -5.41 -13.26
C ILE A 373 -3.85 -4.70 -12.42
N SER A 374 -5.10 -5.18 -12.48
CA SER A 374 -6.26 -4.62 -11.78
C SER A 374 -6.40 -5.13 -10.34
N LEU A 375 -5.71 -6.22 -10.00
CA LEU A 375 -5.69 -6.79 -8.65
C LEU A 375 -5.19 -5.78 -7.63
N LYS A 376 -5.92 -5.67 -6.51
CA LYS A 376 -5.74 -4.64 -5.49
C LYS A 376 -5.03 -5.21 -4.27
N ASP A 377 -3.99 -4.53 -3.80
CA ASP A 377 -3.28 -4.87 -2.56
C ASP A 377 -4.15 -4.60 -1.32
N THR A 378 -3.57 -4.82 -0.13
CA THR A 378 -4.23 -4.58 1.17
C THR A 378 -4.63 -3.12 1.40
N ASP A 379 -4.06 -2.15 0.69
CA ASP A 379 -4.47 -0.73 0.70
C ASP A 379 -5.53 -0.41 -0.38
N GLY A 380 -5.93 -1.41 -1.17
CA GLY A 380 -6.79 -1.24 -2.34
C GLY A 380 -6.05 -0.71 -3.58
N ASN A 381 -4.73 -0.60 -3.55
CA ASN A 381 -3.93 -0.10 -4.66
C ASN A 381 -3.72 -1.21 -5.70
N ASN A 382 -4.04 -0.94 -6.96
CA ASN A 382 -3.64 -1.80 -8.08
C ASN A 382 -2.23 -1.46 -8.59
N ALA A 383 -1.77 -2.13 -9.66
CA ALA A 383 -0.44 -1.92 -10.22
C ALA A 383 -0.14 -0.45 -10.56
N LEU A 384 -1.11 0.27 -11.15
CA LEU A 384 -0.94 1.66 -11.56
C LEU A 384 -0.81 2.62 -10.37
N HIS A 385 -1.52 2.37 -9.26
CA HIS A 385 -1.33 3.13 -8.02
C HIS A 385 0.10 2.98 -7.49
N LEU A 386 0.62 1.75 -7.48
CA LEU A 386 1.97 1.43 -6.99
C LEU A 386 3.09 2.01 -7.88
N ILE A 387 2.87 2.07 -9.19
CA ILE A 387 3.79 2.71 -10.15
C ILE A 387 3.91 4.21 -9.88
N VAL A 388 2.84 4.84 -9.41
CA VAL A 388 2.84 6.28 -9.15
C VAL A 388 3.47 6.62 -7.79
N LYS A 389 3.59 5.66 -6.84
CA LYS A 389 4.19 5.81 -5.48
C LYS A 389 5.63 6.38 -5.51
N PRO A 390 6.12 7.10 -4.46
CA PRO A 390 7.16 8.15 -4.51
C PRO A 390 8.57 7.77 -4.97
N GLU A 391 8.81 6.56 -5.47
CA GLU A 391 10.14 5.98 -5.58
C GLU A 391 10.56 5.76 -7.03
N THR A 392 11.60 6.52 -7.43
CA THR A 392 12.49 6.34 -8.60
C THR A 392 11.97 6.62 -10.01
N LYS A 393 12.90 6.97 -10.91
CA LYS A 393 12.69 7.14 -12.37
C LYS A 393 12.32 5.83 -13.08
N GLN A 394 12.60 4.69 -12.46
CA GLN A 394 12.47 3.36 -13.05
C GLN A 394 11.00 2.97 -13.26
N LYS A 395 10.06 3.58 -12.53
CA LYS A 395 8.63 3.28 -12.64
C LYS A 395 7.96 3.81 -13.92
N LEU A 396 8.52 4.82 -14.60
CA LEU A 396 8.04 5.20 -15.93
C LEU A 396 8.29 4.08 -16.95
N GLU A 397 9.41 3.37 -16.82
CA GLU A 397 9.70 2.23 -17.69
C GLU A 397 8.74 1.07 -17.43
N LEU A 398 8.36 0.80 -16.17
CA LEU A 398 7.32 -0.18 -15.85
C LEU A 398 5.97 0.19 -16.51
N LEU A 399 5.61 1.47 -16.51
CA LEU A 399 4.40 1.92 -17.21
C LEU A 399 4.49 1.69 -18.72
N ASN A 400 5.63 1.95 -19.35
CA ASN A 400 5.81 1.67 -20.77
C ASN A 400 5.67 0.17 -21.06
N ILE A 401 6.27 -0.69 -20.23
CA ILE A 401 6.13 -2.15 -20.35
C ILE A 401 4.64 -2.57 -20.24
N LEU A 402 3.88 -1.98 -19.32
CA LEU A 402 2.42 -2.24 -19.21
C LEU A 402 1.66 -1.88 -20.49
N LEU A 403 1.98 -0.73 -21.07
CA LEU A 403 1.34 -0.26 -22.30
C LEU A 403 1.73 -1.12 -23.52
N GLU A 404 2.96 -1.64 -23.53
CA GLU A 404 3.44 -2.57 -24.57
C GLU A 404 2.85 -3.98 -24.44
N ALA A 405 2.47 -4.42 -23.24
CA ALA A 405 1.94 -5.76 -22.96
C ALA A 405 0.55 -6.05 -23.56
N GLY A 406 -0.11 -5.06 -24.18
CA GLY A 406 -1.38 -5.25 -24.91
C GLY A 406 -2.63 -5.43 -24.04
N GLN A 407 -2.54 -5.27 -22.71
CA GLN A 407 -3.66 -5.41 -21.76
C GLN A 407 -4.55 -4.15 -21.70
N LYS A 408 -5.02 -3.63 -22.84
CA LYS A 408 -5.68 -2.32 -22.93
C LYS A 408 -6.95 -2.20 -22.08
N GLU A 409 -7.81 -3.21 -22.09
CA GLU A 409 -9.07 -3.19 -21.35
C GLU A 409 -8.84 -3.19 -19.83
N GLN A 410 -7.94 -4.06 -19.35
CA GLN A 410 -7.53 -4.09 -17.95
C GLN A 410 -6.86 -2.78 -17.54
N PHE A 411 -6.07 -2.17 -18.42
CA PHE A 411 -5.45 -0.87 -18.16
C PHE A 411 -6.51 0.22 -17.94
N ILE A 412 -7.50 0.32 -18.82
CA ILE A 412 -8.59 1.32 -18.71
C ILE A 412 -9.38 1.13 -17.42
N LYS A 413 -9.63 -0.12 -17.01
CA LYS A 413 -10.28 -0.42 -15.73
C LYS A 413 -9.38 0.00 -14.56
N ALA A 414 -8.13 -0.45 -14.56
CA ALA A 414 -7.18 -0.19 -13.49
C ALA A 414 -6.82 1.30 -13.32
N VAL A 415 -6.78 2.09 -14.39
CA VAL A 415 -6.41 3.51 -14.31
C VAL A 415 -7.51 4.38 -13.68
N ASN A 416 -8.75 3.88 -13.65
CA ASN A 416 -9.91 4.54 -13.09
C ASN A 416 -10.39 3.92 -11.77
N ASP A 417 -9.83 2.78 -11.40
CA ASP A 417 -10.10 2.11 -10.14
C ASP A 417 -9.73 2.98 -8.94
N LYS A 418 -10.59 2.97 -7.91
CA LYS A 418 -10.31 3.62 -6.64
C LYS A 418 -9.68 2.63 -5.65
N ASN A 419 -8.70 3.12 -4.88
CA ASN A 419 -8.16 2.43 -3.71
C ASN A 419 -9.05 2.63 -2.46
N LYS A 420 -8.63 2.11 -1.28
CA LYS A 420 -9.38 2.28 -0.01
C LYS A 420 -9.49 3.74 0.44
N GLU A 421 -8.60 4.61 -0.02
CA GLU A 421 -8.67 6.06 0.19
C GLU A 421 -9.61 6.78 -0.80
N GLY A 422 -10.26 6.05 -1.72
CA GLY A 422 -11.13 6.62 -2.75
C GLY A 422 -10.36 7.33 -3.87
N GLN A 423 -9.05 7.07 -3.97
CA GLN A 423 -8.14 7.72 -4.89
C GLN A 423 -7.92 6.86 -6.11
N THR A 424 -7.85 7.48 -7.30
CA THR A 424 -7.37 6.81 -8.53
C THR A 424 -5.85 6.95 -8.67
N PRO A 425 -5.20 6.17 -9.56
CA PRO A 425 -3.78 6.37 -9.90
C PRO A 425 -3.50 7.80 -10.41
N LEU A 426 -4.41 8.35 -11.24
CA LEU A 426 -4.33 9.71 -11.74
C LEU A 426 -4.34 10.73 -10.58
N TYR A 427 -5.17 10.50 -9.58
CA TYR A 427 -5.24 11.36 -8.41
C TYR A 427 -3.93 11.38 -7.62
N GLN A 428 -3.36 10.20 -7.31
CA GLN A 428 -2.08 10.10 -6.61
C GLN A 428 -0.95 10.78 -7.41
N LEU A 429 -1.01 10.73 -8.74
CA LEU A 429 -0.05 11.40 -9.61
C LEU A 429 -0.15 12.92 -9.47
N LEU A 430 -1.38 13.47 -9.49
CA LEU A 430 -1.63 14.90 -9.33
C LEU A 430 -1.19 15.39 -7.94
N GLN A 431 -1.46 14.64 -6.88
CA GLN A 431 -0.94 14.96 -5.54
C GLN A 431 0.59 15.03 -5.54
N ARG A 432 1.29 14.09 -6.18
CA ARG A 432 2.75 14.12 -6.25
C ARG A 432 3.31 15.29 -7.05
N ILE A 433 2.67 15.64 -8.15
CA ILE A 433 3.02 16.84 -8.92
C ILE A 433 2.93 18.07 -8.00
N GLN A 434 1.90 18.12 -7.13
CA GLN A 434 1.70 19.19 -6.16
C GLN A 434 2.74 19.17 -5.00
N GLU A 435 3.05 18.01 -4.42
CA GLU A 435 3.94 17.88 -3.24
C GLU A 435 5.37 18.34 -3.52
N LYS A 436 5.99 17.91 -4.61
CA LYS A 436 7.34 18.38 -4.99
C LYS A 436 7.40 19.89 -5.21
N SER A 437 6.27 20.56 -5.49
CA SER A 437 6.24 22.02 -5.59
C SER A 437 6.40 22.74 -4.25
N LYS A 438 6.25 22.02 -3.13
CA LYS A 438 6.49 22.51 -1.76
C LYS A 438 7.95 22.34 -1.33
N GLU A 439 8.74 21.51 -2.02
CA GLU A 439 10.18 21.43 -1.79
C GLU A 439 10.88 22.69 -2.35
N PRO A 440 11.73 23.38 -1.58
CA PRO A 440 12.42 24.59 -2.03
C PRO A 440 13.58 24.22 -2.97
N SER A 441 13.29 23.82 -4.21
CA SER A 441 14.35 23.56 -5.19
C SER A 441 14.88 24.87 -5.80
N LEU A 442 15.98 25.34 -5.20
CA LEU A 442 17.05 26.18 -5.80
C LEU A 442 16.66 27.57 -6.31
N LYS A 443 16.64 28.54 -5.38
CA LYS A 443 17.13 29.90 -5.69
C LYS A 443 18.53 29.76 -6.32
N ASN A 444 18.78 30.49 -7.41
CA ASN A 444 20.08 30.66 -8.10
C ASN A 444 20.57 29.50 -8.99
N LYS A 445 20.16 29.52 -10.26
CA LYS A 445 21.03 29.58 -11.45
C LYS A 445 20.24 29.18 -12.70
N ILE A 446 19.99 30.17 -13.55
CA ILE A 446 20.23 30.20 -15.01
C ILE A 446 19.24 31.19 -15.62
N LYS A 447 19.76 32.39 -15.81
CA LYS A 447 19.39 33.33 -16.85
C LYS A 447 19.79 32.64 -18.17
N ASN A 448 18.86 31.93 -18.80
CA ASN A 448 18.85 31.59 -20.23
C ASN A 448 17.44 31.11 -20.57
N VAL A 449 16.72 32.03 -21.19
CA VAL A 449 15.33 31.93 -21.61
C VAL A 449 15.32 31.32 -23.01
N VAL A 450 14.31 30.49 -23.26
CA VAL A 450 13.97 29.78 -24.52
C VAL A 450 14.63 28.39 -24.66
N LYS A 451 13.78 27.34 -24.67
CA LYS A 451 14.04 25.89 -24.87
C LYS A 451 14.66 25.07 -23.71
N LYS A 452 14.00 25.04 -22.54
CA LYS A 452 14.20 23.98 -21.54
C LYS A 452 12.93 23.72 -20.72
N GLU A 453 11.89 23.26 -21.41
CA GLU A 453 10.62 22.88 -20.80
C GLU A 453 10.79 21.62 -19.92
N PHE A 454 10.37 21.74 -18.65
CA PHE A 454 10.16 20.68 -17.65
C PHE A 454 11.38 19.84 -17.21
N LYS A 455 12.09 20.28 -16.15
CA LYS A 455 13.13 19.50 -15.45
C LYS A 455 12.64 18.19 -14.78
N ASP A 456 11.34 17.88 -14.80
CA ASP A 456 10.73 16.69 -14.17
C ASP A 456 9.84 15.92 -15.19
N THR A 457 10.41 15.61 -16.37
CA THR A 457 9.72 15.03 -17.54
C THR A 457 8.90 13.78 -17.24
N GLY A 458 9.35 12.94 -16.30
CA GLY A 458 8.71 11.66 -16.02
C GLY A 458 7.25 11.78 -15.57
N ARG A 459 6.92 12.70 -14.66
CA ARG A 459 5.56 12.79 -14.08
C ARG A 459 4.53 13.38 -15.05
N TYR A 460 4.93 14.41 -15.79
CA TYR A 460 4.08 14.96 -16.85
C TYR A 460 3.93 13.96 -17.99
N LYS A 461 4.95 13.17 -18.29
CA LYS A 461 4.85 12.07 -19.25
C LYS A 461 3.92 10.97 -18.76
N THR A 462 4.01 10.57 -17.49
CA THR A 462 3.04 9.64 -16.87
C THR A 462 1.61 10.18 -16.97
N LEU A 463 1.41 11.48 -16.69
CA LEU A 463 0.10 12.12 -16.78
C LEU A 463 -0.43 12.08 -18.21
N GLU A 464 0.39 12.45 -19.19
CA GLU A 464 0.05 12.36 -20.60
C GLU A 464 -0.31 10.92 -21.01
N LEU A 465 0.49 9.93 -20.61
CA LEU A 465 0.25 8.52 -20.92
C LEU A 465 -1.06 8.01 -20.28
N PHE A 466 -1.35 8.37 -19.03
CA PHE A 466 -2.61 8.01 -18.38
C PHE A 466 -3.80 8.60 -19.13
N LEU A 467 -3.75 9.89 -19.45
CA LEU A 467 -4.82 10.58 -20.18
C LEU A 467 -4.99 10.05 -21.61
N GLN A 468 -3.92 9.60 -22.27
CA GLN A 468 -3.99 8.97 -23.61
C GLN A 468 -4.61 7.57 -23.56
N ASN A 469 -4.52 6.88 -22.42
CA ASN A 469 -4.95 5.50 -22.24
C ASN A 469 -6.19 5.38 -21.33
N GLY A 470 -7.09 6.37 -21.39
CA GLY A 470 -8.44 6.27 -20.81
C GLY A 470 -8.56 6.65 -19.33
N ALA A 471 -7.59 7.37 -18.76
CA ALA A 471 -7.76 7.95 -17.43
C ALA A 471 -8.83 9.04 -17.43
N ASP A 472 -9.90 8.81 -16.67
CA ASP A 472 -11.04 9.68 -16.55
C ASP A 472 -10.78 10.77 -15.49
N ILE A 473 -10.78 12.02 -15.95
CA ILE A 473 -10.56 13.21 -15.11
C ILE A 473 -11.80 13.60 -14.28
N THR A 474 -12.96 13.00 -14.53
CA THR A 474 -14.21 13.26 -13.81
C THR A 474 -14.35 12.46 -12.53
N VAL A 475 -13.57 11.38 -12.36
CA VAL A 475 -13.64 10.53 -11.18
C VAL A 475 -13.35 11.35 -9.92
N GLN A 476 -14.32 11.32 -9.01
CA GLN A 476 -14.30 12.07 -7.75
C GLN A 476 -13.70 11.25 -6.61
N ASP A 477 -12.89 11.89 -5.77
CA ASP A 477 -12.35 11.28 -4.55
C ASP A 477 -13.37 11.32 -3.38
N LYS A 478 -12.91 11.03 -2.15
CA LYS A 478 -13.77 11.07 -0.94
C LYS A 478 -14.28 12.48 -0.59
N ASP A 479 -13.58 13.54 -1.02
CA ASP A 479 -14.03 14.92 -0.88
C ASP A 479 -14.95 15.35 -2.05
N GLU A 480 -15.31 14.41 -2.92
CA GLU A 480 -15.98 14.60 -4.20
C GLU A 480 -15.19 15.49 -5.18
N LYS A 481 -13.86 15.61 -5.00
CA LYS A 481 -13.02 16.41 -5.89
C LYS A 481 -12.56 15.56 -7.07
N ASN A 482 -12.74 16.09 -8.27
CA ASN A 482 -12.17 15.53 -9.51
C ASN A 482 -10.76 16.08 -9.81
N ALA A 483 -10.13 15.61 -10.89
CA ALA A 483 -8.76 16.02 -11.26
C ALA A 483 -8.58 17.54 -11.42
N LEU A 484 -9.58 18.25 -11.98
CA LEU A 484 -9.50 19.69 -12.22
C LEU A 484 -9.53 20.51 -10.93
N HIS A 485 -10.18 20.03 -9.86
CA HIS A 485 -10.11 20.67 -8.54
C HIS A 485 -8.66 20.72 -8.03
N TYR A 486 -7.89 19.63 -8.20
CA TYR A 486 -6.49 19.58 -7.79
C TYR A 486 -5.62 20.47 -8.66
N ILE A 487 -5.76 20.38 -9.98
CA ILE A 487 -5.00 21.22 -10.93
C ILE A 487 -5.23 22.71 -10.64
N ALA A 488 -6.47 23.10 -10.32
CA ALA A 488 -6.82 24.48 -9.96
C ALA A 488 -6.04 25.00 -8.74
N SER A 489 -5.57 24.13 -7.85
CA SER A 489 -4.77 24.48 -6.65
C SER A 489 -3.25 24.53 -6.89
N PHE A 490 -2.76 24.12 -8.07
CA PHE A 490 -1.32 24.06 -8.36
C PHE A 490 -0.65 25.44 -8.44
N LYS A 491 0.69 25.47 -8.40
CA LYS A 491 1.49 26.70 -8.44
C LYS A 491 2.19 26.86 -9.79
N GLY A 492 2.40 28.11 -10.21
CA GLY A 492 3.29 28.45 -11.33
C GLY A 492 2.88 27.82 -12.66
N GLU A 493 3.87 27.36 -13.43
CA GLU A 493 3.71 26.74 -14.76
C GLU A 493 3.05 25.36 -14.71
N GLN A 494 3.17 24.64 -13.58
CA GLN A 494 2.62 23.29 -13.42
C GLN A 494 1.11 23.26 -13.63
N LYS A 495 0.41 24.28 -13.11
CA LYS A 495 -1.04 24.46 -13.29
C LYS A 495 -1.40 24.51 -14.77
N VAL A 496 -0.75 25.40 -15.51
CA VAL A 496 -1.03 25.62 -16.93
C VAL A 496 -0.62 24.39 -17.75
N ALA A 497 0.48 23.73 -17.40
CA ALA A 497 0.92 22.50 -18.05
C ALA A 497 -0.07 21.34 -17.87
N CYS A 498 -0.47 21.05 -16.63
CA CYS A 498 -1.45 19.99 -16.36
C CYS A 498 -2.80 20.31 -16.98
N LEU A 499 -3.24 21.57 -16.90
CA LEU A 499 -4.48 21.99 -17.54
C LEU A 499 -4.42 21.77 -19.05
N LYS A 500 -3.33 22.19 -19.72
CA LYS A 500 -3.14 21.96 -21.16
C LYS A 500 -3.18 20.48 -21.55
N LEU A 501 -2.63 19.58 -20.73
CA LEU A 501 -2.68 18.14 -20.98
C LEU A 501 -4.09 17.57 -20.85
N THR A 502 -4.93 18.17 -19.99
CA THR A 502 -6.34 17.79 -19.83
C THR A 502 -7.27 18.45 -20.87
N LEU A 503 -6.84 19.54 -21.51
CA LEU A 503 -7.63 20.19 -22.57
C LEU A 503 -7.77 19.26 -23.77
N GLY A 504 -8.96 19.24 -24.37
CA GLY A 504 -9.27 18.37 -25.52
C GLY A 504 -9.64 16.94 -25.16
N LYS A 505 -9.81 16.62 -23.87
CA LYS A 505 -10.42 15.37 -23.41
C LYS A 505 -11.93 15.53 -23.40
N ASP A 506 -12.67 14.53 -23.88
CA ASP A 506 -14.13 14.58 -23.97
C ASP A 506 -14.77 14.81 -22.58
N GLU A 507 -14.14 14.24 -21.55
CA GLU A 507 -14.55 14.33 -20.16
C GLU A 507 -14.31 15.72 -19.54
N PHE A 508 -13.50 16.58 -20.18
CA PHE A 508 -13.15 17.90 -19.65
C PHE A 508 -14.38 18.79 -19.45
N SER A 509 -15.29 18.76 -20.43
CA SER A 509 -16.55 19.52 -20.39
C SER A 509 -17.42 19.16 -19.18
N LYS A 510 -17.41 17.89 -18.75
CA LYS A 510 -18.12 17.40 -17.57
C LYS A 510 -17.35 17.75 -16.29
N ALA A 511 -16.03 17.61 -16.32
CA ALA A 511 -15.19 17.83 -15.14
C ALA A 511 -15.11 19.31 -14.72
N ILE A 512 -15.15 20.27 -15.67
CA ILE A 512 -14.85 21.69 -15.40
C ILE A 512 -15.88 22.37 -14.48
N ASN A 513 -17.12 21.87 -14.49
CA ASN A 513 -18.24 22.42 -13.71
C ASN A 513 -18.75 21.47 -12.62
N ALA A 514 -18.15 20.27 -12.49
CA ALA A 514 -18.52 19.36 -11.41
C ALA A 514 -18.23 20.01 -10.05
N VAL A 515 -19.13 19.80 -9.10
CA VAL A 515 -19.00 20.32 -7.74
C VAL A 515 -18.45 19.24 -6.81
N ASN A 516 -17.69 19.66 -5.81
CA ASN A 516 -17.23 18.79 -4.74
C ASN A 516 -18.21 18.78 -3.55
N GLY A 517 -17.85 18.12 -2.45
CA GLY A 517 -18.68 18.04 -1.24
C GLY A 517 -18.84 19.36 -0.51
N LYS A 518 -18.29 20.47 -1.01
CA LYS A 518 -18.55 21.86 -0.58
C LYS A 518 -19.30 22.69 -1.62
N GLU A 519 -19.88 22.03 -2.63
CA GLU A 519 -20.51 22.64 -3.79
C GLU A 519 -19.55 23.53 -4.60
N GLN A 520 -18.24 23.39 -4.39
CA GLN A 520 -17.23 24.19 -5.07
C GLN A 520 -16.84 23.53 -6.38
N THR A 521 -16.91 24.28 -7.47
CA THR A 521 -16.32 23.90 -8.77
C THR A 521 -14.79 24.09 -8.79
N PRO A 522 -14.08 23.50 -9.77
CA PRO A 522 -12.66 23.79 -10.03
C PRO A 522 -12.35 25.30 -10.16
N LEU A 523 -13.28 26.10 -10.71
CA LEU A 523 -13.13 27.56 -10.81
C LEU A 523 -13.08 28.24 -9.43
N HIS A 524 -13.88 27.79 -8.47
CA HIS A 524 -13.85 28.30 -7.09
C HIS A 524 -12.48 28.08 -6.44
N HIS A 525 -11.91 26.88 -6.57
CA HIS A 525 -10.55 26.56 -6.08
C HIS A 525 -9.49 27.43 -6.74
N LEU A 526 -9.61 27.67 -8.05
CA LEU A 526 -8.69 28.54 -8.78
C LEU A 526 -8.74 29.97 -8.22
N LEU A 527 -9.94 30.53 -8.04
CA LEU A 527 -10.13 31.89 -7.53
C LEU A 527 -9.69 32.03 -6.07
N GLN A 528 -9.91 31.01 -5.25
CA GLN A 528 -9.40 30.97 -3.87
C GLN A 528 -7.86 31.01 -3.86
N HIS A 529 -7.20 30.16 -4.65
CA HIS A 529 -5.74 30.16 -4.74
C HIS A 529 -5.18 31.46 -5.35
N ILE A 530 -5.92 32.13 -6.25
CA ILE A 530 -5.56 33.47 -6.74
C ILE A 530 -5.57 34.49 -5.59
N LYS A 531 -6.58 34.43 -4.72
CA LYS A 531 -6.76 35.33 -3.57
C LYS A 531 -5.66 35.18 -2.51
N GLU A 532 -5.37 33.96 -2.05
CA GLU A 532 -4.45 33.68 -0.93
C GLU A 532 -3.01 34.18 -1.20
N LYS A 533 -2.53 34.07 -2.44
CA LYS A 533 -1.17 34.51 -2.81
C LYS A 533 -0.97 36.02 -2.96
N ASN A 534 -1.98 36.84 -2.64
CA ASN A 534 -1.82 38.29 -2.56
C ASN A 534 -1.28 38.79 -1.21
N GLU A 535 -0.98 37.87 -0.28
CA GLU A 535 -0.45 38.23 1.04
C GLU A 535 1.08 38.33 1.07
N ASP A 536 1.78 37.80 0.05
CA ASP A 536 3.21 38.01 -0.16
C ASP A 536 3.47 39.31 -0.94
N ARG A 537 4.08 40.28 -0.27
CA ARG A 537 4.47 41.61 -0.79
C ARG A 537 5.52 41.60 -1.92
N SER A 538 5.90 40.43 -2.47
CA SER A 538 7.05 40.31 -3.40
C SER A 538 6.72 40.49 -4.89
N CYS A 539 5.46 40.76 -5.29
CA CYS A 539 5.09 40.91 -6.71
C CYS A 539 4.64 42.34 -7.08
N THR A 540 5.41 43.36 -6.72
CA THR A 540 5.10 44.73 -7.16
C THR A 540 5.47 45.04 -8.62
N ASP A 541 6.21 44.16 -9.33
CA ASP A 541 6.77 44.50 -10.65
C ASP A 541 6.21 43.71 -11.86
N ARG A 542 5.33 42.71 -11.68
CA ARG A 542 4.76 41.92 -12.81
C ARG A 542 3.25 42.12 -12.93
N LYS A 543 2.81 42.70 -14.06
CA LYS A 543 1.39 42.79 -14.45
C LYS A 543 0.68 41.44 -14.29
N PHE A 544 -0.50 41.44 -13.67
CA PHE A 544 -1.26 40.21 -13.38
C PHE A 544 -1.60 39.42 -14.65
N GLU A 545 -1.87 40.11 -15.79
CA GLU A 545 -2.15 39.45 -17.07
C GLU A 545 -1.01 38.54 -17.55
N LYS A 546 0.23 38.83 -17.15
CA LYS A 546 1.42 38.05 -17.52
C LYS A 546 1.67 36.85 -16.60
N THR A 547 0.74 36.53 -15.70
CA THR A 547 0.91 35.45 -14.73
C THR A 547 0.20 34.18 -15.17
N ASN A 548 0.75 33.03 -14.80
CA ASN A 548 0.11 31.72 -15.04
C ASN A 548 -1.23 31.56 -14.32
N ARG A 549 -1.50 32.39 -13.30
CA ARG A 549 -2.80 32.48 -12.64
C ARG A 549 -3.87 33.07 -13.57
N TYR A 550 -3.53 34.17 -14.23
CA TYR A 550 -4.39 34.78 -15.24
C TYR A 550 -4.59 33.84 -16.43
N LYS A 551 -3.49 33.23 -16.93
CA LYS A 551 -3.58 32.26 -18.03
C LYS A 551 -4.46 31.05 -17.69
N ALA A 552 -4.38 30.52 -16.48
CA ALA A 552 -5.25 29.43 -16.05
C ALA A 552 -6.72 29.86 -15.99
N LEU A 553 -7.01 31.06 -15.47
CA LEU A 553 -8.38 31.60 -15.45
C LEU A 553 -8.94 31.77 -16.86
N GLU A 554 -8.14 32.32 -17.78
CA GLU A 554 -8.49 32.47 -19.19
C GLU A 554 -8.81 31.11 -19.83
N LEU A 555 -7.97 30.09 -19.60
CA LEU A 555 -8.20 28.74 -20.12
C LEU A 555 -9.47 28.10 -19.55
N PHE A 556 -9.79 28.28 -18.27
CA PHE A 556 -11.04 27.79 -17.68
C PHE A 556 -12.26 28.45 -18.35
N LEU A 557 -12.25 29.78 -18.49
CA LEU A 557 -13.37 30.51 -19.08
C LEU A 557 -13.58 30.15 -20.56
N GLN A 558 -12.49 30.07 -21.34
CA GLN A 558 -12.54 29.68 -22.75
C GLN A 558 -13.08 28.27 -22.98
N ASN A 559 -13.03 27.40 -21.97
CA ASN A 559 -13.48 26.01 -22.06
C ASN A 559 -14.76 25.75 -21.25
N GLY A 560 -15.58 26.79 -21.01
CA GLY A 560 -16.94 26.62 -20.51
C GLY A 560 -17.08 26.52 -18.99
N ALA A 561 -16.12 27.03 -18.22
CA ALA A 561 -16.29 27.18 -16.77
C ALA A 561 -17.47 28.10 -16.46
N ASP A 562 -18.45 27.60 -15.72
CA ASP A 562 -19.63 28.35 -15.31
C ASP A 562 -19.32 29.23 -14.09
N ILE A 563 -19.49 30.55 -14.28
CA ILE A 563 -19.25 31.57 -13.26
C ILE A 563 -20.43 31.74 -12.30
N ALA A 564 -21.60 31.18 -12.62
CA ALA A 564 -22.84 31.37 -11.88
C ALA A 564 -23.09 30.28 -10.83
N VAL A 565 -22.40 29.14 -10.90
CA VAL A 565 -22.47 28.08 -9.88
C VAL A 565 -22.12 28.66 -8.51
N GLN A 566 -22.92 28.33 -7.50
CA GLN A 566 -22.74 28.78 -6.13
C GLN A 566 -22.18 27.64 -5.28
N ASP A 567 -21.21 27.95 -4.41
CA ASP A 567 -20.74 27.02 -3.40
C ASP A 567 -21.71 26.92 -2.20
N LYS A 568 -21.34 26.15 -1.17
CA LYS A 568 -22.14 26.00 0.05
C LYS A 568 -22.41 27.31 0.81
N ASP A 569 -21.58 28.34 0.64
CA ASP A 569 -21.82 29.67 1.21
C ASP A 569 -22.63 30.56 0.24
N GLU A 570 -23.22 29.95 -0.79
CA GLU A 570 -23.91 30.55 -1.92
C GLU A 570 -23.03 31.54 -2.72
N LYS A 571 -21.70 31.41 -2.66
CA LYS A 571 -20.77 32.29 -3.37
C LYS A 571 -20.46 31.73 -4.74
N ASN A 572 -20.70 32.54 -5.75
CA ASN A 572 -20.23 32.28 -7.12
C ASN A 572 -18.87 32.94 -7.42
N ALA A 573 -18.36 32.78 -8.64
CA ALA A 573 -17.06 33.32 -9.06
C ALA A 573 -16.90 34.83 -8.82
N LEU A 574 -17.95 35.62 -9.05
CA LEU A 574 -17.90 37.08 -8.88
C LEU A 574 -17.81 37.48 -7.40
N HIS A 575 -18.40 36.71 -6.48
CA HIS A 575 -18.23 36.94 -5.04
C HIS A 575 -16.77 36.77 -4.60
N TYR A 576 -16.09 35.74 -5.14
CA TYR A 576 -14.67 35.52 -4.88
C TYR A 576 -13.83 36.71 -5.39
N ILE A 577 -14.05 37.13 -6.64
CA ILE A 577 -13.30 38.23 -7.28
C ILE A 577 -13.56 39.57 -6.56
N ALA A 578 -14.79 39.83 -6.12
CA ALA A 578 -15.14 41.02 -5.35
C ALA A 578 -14.26 41.17 -4.10
N SER A 579 -13.88 40.04 -3.48
CA SER A 579 -13.04 39.98 -2.29
C SER A 579 -11.54 40.18 -2.54
N PHE A 580 -11.07 40.16 -3.80
CA PHE A 580 -9.65 40.35 -4.15
C PHE A 580 -9.13 41.76 -3.77
N LYS A 581 -7.81 41.92 -3.76
CA LYS A 581 -7.12 43.19 -3.47
C LYS A 581 -6.49 43.75 -4.75
N GLY A 582 -6.38 45.08 -4.85
CA GLY A 582 -5.67 45.75 -5.95
C GLY A 582 -6.36 45.67 -7.30
N GLU A 583 -5.57 45.81 -8.37
CA GLU A 583 -6.02 45.87 -9.77
C GLU A 583 -6.56 44.52 -10.28
N GLN A 584 -6.09 43.41 -9.71
CA GLN A 584 -6.46 42.05 -10.12
C GLN A 584 -7.97 41.81 -10.14
N LYS A 585 -8.74 42.43 -9.24
CA LYS A 585 -10.21 42.28 -9.26
C LYS A 585 -10.84 42.86 -10.52
N VAL A 586 -10.29 43.97 -11.01
CA VAL A 586 -10.75 44.63 -12.23
C VAL A 586 -10.31 43.81 -13.43
N THR A 587 -9.04 43.39 -13.47
CA THR A 587 -8.50 42.55 -14.55
C THR A 587 -9.24 41.21 -14.68
N CYS A 588 -9.55 40.53 -13.57
CA CYS A 588 -10.36 39.30 -13.60
C CYS A 588 -11.79 39.56 -14.09
N LEU A 589 -12.40 40.68 -13.68
CA LEU A 589 -13.74 41.04 -14.12
C LEU A 589 -13.76 41.35 -15.62
N GLU A 590 -12.77 42.08 -16.13
CA GLU A 590 -12.62 42.38 -17.54
C GLU A 590 -12.44 41.10 -18.37
N LEU A 591 -11.63 40.16 -17.90
CA LEU A 591 -11.50 38.86 -18.54
C LEU A 591 -12.84 38.11 -18.61
N ILE A 592 -13.59 38.05 -17.51
CA ILE A 592 -14.93 37.41 -17.49
C ILE A 592 -15.88 38.09 -18.47
N LEU A 593 -15.94 39.43 -18.46
CA LEU A 593 -16.82 40.20 -19.35
C LEU A 593 -16.49 39.99 -20.84
N ASN A 594 -15.21 39.75 -21.16
CA ASN A 594 -14.77 39.49 -22.53
C ASN A 594 -14.97 38.02 -22.97
N SER A 595 -15.19 37.10 -22.02
CA SER A 595 -15.21 35.65 -22.28
C SER A 595 -16.56 34.97 -22.01
N VAL A 596 -17.48 35.62 -21.29
CA VAL A 596 -18.76 35.03 -20.87
C VAL A 596 -19.93 35.80 -21.44
N GLU A 597 -20.99 35.07 -21.82
CA GLU A 597 -22.25 35.64 -22.30
C GLU A 597 -22.88 36.58 -21.26
N LYS A 598 -23.48 37.67 -21.75
CA LYS A 598 -24.07 38.73 -20.91
C LYS A 598 -25.15 38.23 -19.95
N GLU A 599 -25.93 37.23 -20.37
CA GLU A 599 -26.98 36.63 -19.54
C GLU A 599 -26.40 35.87 -18.33
N LYS A 600 -25.45 34.96 -18.56
CA LYS A 600 -24.75 34.22 -17.51
C LYS A 600 -24.02 35.17 -16.54
N PHE A 601 -23.40 36.21 -17.10
CA PHE A 601 -22.82 37.28 -16.30
C PHE A 601 -23.84 37.98 -15.42
N SER A 602 -24.98 38.42 -15.97
CA SER A 602 -26.04 39.10 -15.22
C SER A 602 -26.57 38.24 -14.08
N LYS A 603 -26.83 36.95 -14.35
CA LYS A 603 -27.26 35.98 -13.33
C LYS A 603 -26.24 35.90 -12.19
N ALA A 604 -24.97 35.71 -12.51
CA ALA A 604 -23.91 35.64 -11.51
C ALA A 604 -23.72 36.96 -10.74
N ALA A 605 -23.86 38.11 -11.42
CA ALA A 605 -23.62 39.42 -10.83
C ALA A 605 -24.74 39.87 -9.87
N ASN A 606 -25.95 39.32 -10.04
CA ASN A 606 -27.12 39.64 -9.22
C ASN A 606 -27.46 38.57 -8.18
N ALA A 607 -26.83 37.39 -8.22
CA ALA A 607 -27.01 36.36 -7.21
C ALA A 607 -26.54 36.86 -5.83
N ALA A 608 -27.30 36.54 -4.79
CA ALA A 608 -26.93 36.78 -3.40
C ALA A 608 -26.25 35.54 -2.82
N ASN A 609 -25.31 35.75 -1.90
CA ASN A 609 -24.75 34.67 -1.07
C ASN A 609 -25.58 34.44 0.21
N GLU A 610 -25.14 33.53 1.07
CA GLU A 610 -25.82 33.14 2.33
C GLU A 610 -26.09 34.33 3.27
N LYS A 611 -25.32 35.42 3.13
CA LYS A 611 -25.48 36.66 3.90
C LYS A 611 -26.37 37.70 3.19
N GLU A 612 -27.11 37.25 2.18
CA GLU A 612 -27.95 38.05 1.27
C GLU A 612 -27.15 39.16 0.57
N ARG A 613 -25.86 38.92 0.29
CA ARG A 613 -24.99 39.94 -0.32
C ARG A 613 -24.65 39.59 -1.74
N THR A 614 -24.87 40.55 -2.65
CA THR A 614 -24.40 40.43 -4.03
C THR A 614 -22.89 40.67 -4.16
N PRO A 615 -22.24 40.28 -5.27
CA PRO A 615 -20.83 40.58 -5.51
C PRO A 615 -20.49 42.07 -5.38
N LEU A 616 -21.42 42.95 -5.78
CA LEU A 616 -21.27 44.40 -5.64
C LEU A 616 -21.22 44.82 -4.16
N GLN A 617 -22.13 44.28 -3.33
CA GLN A 617 -22.15 44.56 -1.90
C GLN A 617 -20.93 43.97 -1.19
N VAL A 618 -20.47 42.77 -1.58
CA VAL A 618 -19.21 42.19 -1.07
C VAL A 618 -18.02 43.09 -1.40
N ALA A 619 -17.93 43.66 -2.59
CA ALA A 619 -16.84 44.57 -2.96
C ALA A 619 -16.83 45.84 -2.09
N LEU A 620 -18.01 46.39 -1.78
CA LEU A 620 -18.15 47.55 -0.89
C LEU A 620 -17.76 47.21 0.55
N ILE A 621 -18.30 46.12 1.10
CA ILE A 621 -18.06 45.71 2.50
C ILE A 621 -16.59 45.34 2.71
N THR A 622 -15.97 44.63 1.77
CA THR A 622 -14.55 44.28 1.86
C THR A 622 -13.62 45.50 1.80
N LYS A 623 -14.12 46.66 1.35
CA LYS A 623 -13.40 47.94 1.44
C LYS A 623 -13.61 48.61 2.79
N THR A 624 -14.83 48.59 3.34
CA THR A 624 -15.15 49.28 4.61
C THR A 624 -14.52 48.63 5.84
N THR A 625 -14.35 47.30 5.85
CA THR A 625 -13.81 46.57 7.00
C THR A 625 -12.29 46.63 7.13
N LYS A 626 -11.56 47.06 6.09
CA LYS A 626 -10.09 47.06 6.06
C LYS A 626 -9.43 48.26 6.76
N ASP A 627 -10.14 49.35 6.96
CA ASP A 627 -9.58 50.61 7.51
C ASP A 627 -9.36 50.59 9.04
N LYS A 628 -9.68 49.51 9.75
CA LYS A 628 -9.40 49.44 11.21
C LYS A 628 -7.94 49.16 11.54
N HIS A 629 -7.11 48.67 10.62
CA HIS A 629 -5.76 48.20 10.97
C HIS A 629 -4.60 48.52 10.00
N ASN A 630 -4.76 49.23 8.87
CA ASN A 630 -3.61 49.58 8.01
C ASN A 630 -3.81 50.85 7.16
N LEU A 631 -2.76 51.69 7.09
CA LEU A 631 -2.65 52.84 6.18
C LEU A 631 -2.53 52.35 4.72
N VAL A 632 -3.65 52.31 3.97
CA VAL A 632 -3.68 51.82 2.58
C VAL A 632 -3.36 52.92 1.55
N ASN A 633 -2.56 52.55 0.54
CA ASN A 633 -2.20 53.32 -0.67
C ASN A 633 -3.42 53.89 -1.43
N PRO A 634 -3.44 55.18 -1.81
CA PRO A 634 -4.56 55.84 -2.51
C PRO A 634 -5.08 55.10 -3.76
N LYS A 635 -4.21 54.42 -4.51
CA LYS A 635 -4.56 53.69 -5.75
C LYS A 635 -5.61 52.57 -5.52
N SER A 636 -5.69 52.03 -4.31
CA SER A 636 -6.68 50.99 -3.95
C SER A 636 -8.13 51.51 -4.00
N ARG A 637 -8.34 52.81 -3.77
CA ARG A 637 -9.66 53.42 -3.78
C ARG A 637 -10.33 53.31 -5.14
N ASP A 638 -9.55 53.54 -6.19
CA ASP A 638 -10.02 53.57 -7.57
C ASP A 638 -10.40 52.18 -8.07
N ASN A 639 -9.69 51.12 -7.69
CA ASN A 639 -9.96 49.78 -8.23
C ASN A 639 -11.30 49.19 -7.76
N THR A 640 -11.71 49.46 -6.52
CA THR A 640 -13.06 49.04 -6.05
C THR A 640 -14.15 49.88 -6.72
N ILE A 641 -13.90 51.18 -6.94
CA ILE A 641 -14.82 52.06 -7.68
C ILE A 641 -14.97 51.54 -9.12
N LYS A 642 -13.85 51.32 -9.83
CA LYS A 642 -13.80 50.75 -11.19
C LYS A 642 -14.55 49.42 -11.29
N PHE A 643 -14.32 48.52 -10.34
CA PHE A 643 -15.02 47.22 -10.28
C PHE A 643 -16.54 47.42 -10.16
N CYS A 644 -17.01 48.24 -9.21
CA CYS A 644 -18.44 48.51 -9.04
C CYS A 644 -19.05 49.21 -10.26
N VAL A 645 -18.36 50.21 -10.82
CA VAL A 645 -18.78 50.92 -12.03
C VAL A 645 -18.95 49.94 -13.19
N LYS A 646 -17.99 49.03 -13.39
CA LYS A 646 -18.07 48.04 -14.47
C LYS A 646 -19.22 47.06 -14.27
N LEU A 647 -19.50 46.63 -13.04
CA LEU A 647 -20.69 45.82 -12.73
C LEU A 647 -21.98 46.56 -13.09
N LEU A 648 -22.13 47.81 -12.65
CA LEU A 648 -23.32 48.64 -12.92
C LEU A 648 -23.51 48.93 -14.42
N GLN A 649 -22.43 49.16 -15.16
CA GLN A 649 -22.46 49.33 -16.62
C GLN A 649 -22.95 48.07 -17.36
N ASN A 650 -22.84 46.89 -16.73
CA ASN A 650 -23.23 45.61 -17.32
C ASN A 650 -24.54 45.05 -16.73
N GLY A 651 -25.42 45.92 -16.22
CA GLY A 651 -26.81 45.57 -15.89
C GLY A 651 -27.07 45.16 -14.45
N VAL A 652 -26.13 45.41 -13.52
CA VAL A 652 -26.37 45.25 -12.09
C VAL A 652 -27.23 46.41 -11.56
N ASP A 653 -28.27 46.11 -10.78
CA ASP A 653 -29.19 47.12 -10.24
C ASP A 653 -28.45 48.10 -9.29
N PRO A 654 -28.50 49.42 -9.55
CA PRO A 654 -27.97 50.45 -8.65
C PRO A 654 -28.47 50.36 -7.21
N LYS A 655 -29.66 49.81 -6.96
CA LYS A 655 -30.19 49.61 -5.59
C LYS A 655 -29.27 48.74 -4.73
N GLN A 656 -28.49 47.86 -5.34
CA GLN A 656 -27.51 47.03 -4.62
C GLN A 656 -26.38 47.85 -3.99
N LEU A 657 -26.20 49.12 -4.35
CA LEU A 657 -25.25 50.03 -3.68
C LEU A 657 -25.65 50.33 -2.24
N ILE A 658 -26.94 50.18 -1.90
CA ILE A 658 -27.48 50.49 -0.58
C ILE A 658 -27.09 49.40 0.41
N LEU A 659 -26.30 49.77 1.41
CA LEU A 659 -25.94 48.89 2.53
C LEU A 659 -26.72 49.29 3.80
N PRO A 660 -26.96 48.36 4.74
CA PRO A 660 -27.52 48.67 6.04
C PRO A 660 -26.74 49.77 6.77
N GLU A 661 -27.43 50.67 7.49
CA GLU A 661 -26.83 51.83 8.18
C GLU A 661 -25.65 51.45 9.09
N ARG A 662 -25.71 50.28 9.77
CA ARG A 662 -24.64 49.74 10.61
C ARG A 662 -23.29 49.54 9.89
N LEU A 663 -23.29 49.43 8.56
CA LEU A 663 -22.11 49.24 7.72
C LEU A 663 -21.61 50.54 7.10
N TRP A 664 -22.32 51.66 7.30
CA TRP A 664 -21.92 52.96 6.77
C TRP A 664 -20.63 53.43 7.42
N SER A 665 -19.71 53.90 6.58
CA SER A 665 -18.43 54.42 7.02
C SER A 665 -17.98 55.56 6.12
N LYS A 666 -16.96 56.30 6.58
CA LYS A 666 -16.34 57.35 5.78
C LYS A 666 -15.80 56.84 4.44
N GLU A 667 -15.32 55.60 4.41
CA GLU A 667 -14.77 55.00 3.19
C GLU A 667 -15.88 54.47 2.25
N TYR A 668 -17.00 53.97 2.81
CA TYR A 668 -18.21 53.69 2.05
C TYR A 668 -18.71 54.95 1.34
N TYR A 669 -18.90 56.05 2.08
CA TYR A 669 -19.34 57.32 1.53
C TYR A 669 -18.44 57.84 0.39
N LYS A 670 -17.12 57.83 0.59
CA LYS A 670 -16.17 58.20 -0.48
C LYS A 670 -16.28 57.30 -1.71
N THR A 671 -16.53 56.01 -1.51
CA THR A 671 -16.64 55.04 -2.60
C THR A 671 -17.90 55.29 -3.41
N ILE A 672 -19.06 55.49 -2.77
CA ILE A 672 -20.32 55.85 -3.44
C ILE A 672 -20.13 57.15 -4.22
N LYS A 673 -19.57 58.19 -3.60
CA LYS A 673 -19.30 59.47 -4.28
C LYS A 673 -18.37 59.29 -5.50
N GLY A 674 -17.39 58.41 -5.40
CA GLY A 674 -16.49 58.07 -6.51
C GLY A 674 -17.22 57.37 -7.65
N ILE A 675 -18.08 56.39 -7.33
CA ILE A 675 -18.91 55.67 -8.31
C ILE A 675 -19.87 56.64 -9.03
N GLU A 676 -20.60 57.46 -8.29
CA GLU A 676 -21.52 58.47 -8.88
C GLU A 676 -20.78 59.47 -9.77
N LYS A 677 -19.58 59.91 -9.37
CA LYS A 677 -18.73 60.78 -10.19
C LYS A 677 -18.31 60.09 -11.49
N SER A 678 -17.92 58.82 -11.43
CA SER A 678 -17.54 58.05 -12.63
C SER A 678 -18.72 57.74 -13.55
N MET A 679 -19.91 57.58 -12.98
CA MET A 679 -21.14 57.30 -13.73
C MET A 679 -21.84 58.57 -14.24
N GLY A 680 -21.43 59.75 -13.77
CA GLY A 680 -22.01 61.04 -14.19
C GLY A 680 -23.46 61.28 -13.72
N ARG A 681 -23.98 60.45 -12.80
CA ARG A 681 -25.37 60.54 -12.32
C ARG A 681 -25.51 60.12 -10.86
N ALA A 682 -26.59 60.55 -10.23
CA ALA A 682 -27.01 60.08 -8.92
C ALA A 682 -27.46 58.61 -8.99
N LEU A 683 -27.03 57.79 -8.02
CA LEU A 683 -27.37 56.36 -7.98
C LEU A 683 -28.04 55.95 -6.65
N ILE A 684 -27.86 56.73 -5.59
CA ILE A 684 -28.52 56.53 -4.30
C ILE A 684 -29.57 57.61 -4.02
N PRO A 685 -30.59 57.34 -3.19
CA PRO A 685 -31.59 58.34 -2.80
C PRO A 685 -30.98 59.60 -2.16
N ASP A 686 -31.58 60.76 -2.41
CA ASP A 686 -31.06 62.05 -1.92
C ASP A 686 -31.09 62.18 -0.39
N ASP A 687 -32.03 61.52 0.27
CA ASP A 687 -32.11 61.46 1.74
C ASP A 687 -30.89 60.75 2.32
N MET A 688 -30.59 59.54 1.80
CA MET A 688 -29.42 58.75 2.18
C MET A 688 -28.12 59.51 1.87
N ARG A 689 -28.06 60.18 0.71
CA ARG A 689 -26.90 61.01 0.34
C ARG A 689 -26.68 62.15 1.33
N THR A 690 -27.76 62.82 1.75
CA THR A 690 -27.70 63.91 2.73
C THR A 690 -27.23 63.36 4.08
N GLU A 691 -27.75 62.20 4.50
CA GLU A 691 -27.36 61.51 5.74
C GLU A 691 -25.88 61.12 5.76
N LEU A 692 -25.39 60.47 4.69
CA LEU A 692 -23.98 60.10 4.55
C LEU A 692 -23.06 61.33 4.51
N LYS A 693 -23.49 62.41 3.86
CA LYS A 693 -22.74 63.66 3.79
C LYS A 693 -22.68 64.36 5.16
N CYS A 694 -23.76 64.32 5.94
CA CYS A 694 -23.79 64.84 7.32
C CYS A 694 -22.92 64.01 8.26
N ASN A 695 -22.98 62.69 8.15
CA ASN A 695 -22.24 61.80 9.04
C ASN A 695 -20.74 61.73 8.71
N PHE A 696 -20.34 61.87 7.44
CA PHE A 696 -18.95 61.58 7.01
C PHE A 696 -18.30 62.63 6.09
N GLY A 697 -19.00 63.72 5.76
CA GLY A 697 -18.49 64.79 4.89
C GLY A 697 -17.41 65.65 5.54
N LYS A 698 -16.58 66.33 4.71
CA LYS A 698 -15.53 67.25 5.18
C LYS A 698 -16.01 68.71 5.33
N LYS A 699 -17.12 69.09 4.69
CA LYS A 699 -17.71 70.44 4.72
C LYS A 699 -19.24 70.32 4.69
N LEU A 700 -19.91 70.82 5.72
CA LEU A 700 -21.36 70.85 5.85
C LEU A 700 -21.88 72.25 5.56
N LYS A 701 -22.85 72.39 4.65
CA LYS A 701 -23.58 73.65 4.47
C LYS A 701 -24.75 73.67 5.46
N ALA A 702 -25.14 74.84 5.97
CA ALA A 702 -26.28 74.99 6.89
C ALA A 702 -27.56 74.29 6.38
N ARG A 703 -27.81 74.37 5.06
CA ARG A 703 -28.92 73.69 4.38
C ARG A 703 -28.90 72.16 4.50
N ASP A 704 -27.71 71.54 4.52
CA ASP A 704 -27.56 70.09 4.68
C ASP A 704 -27.89 69.66 6.12
N ILE A 705 -27.48 70.47 7.11
CA ILE A 705 -27.73 70.24 8.53
C ILE A 705 -29.23 70.34 8.84
N VAL A 706 -29.91 71.38 8.35
CA VAL A 706 -31.36 71.54 8.53
C VAL A 706 -32.14 70.37 7.94
N LYS A 707 -31.79 69.94 6.71
CA LYS A 707 -32.41 68.76 6.09
C LYS A 707 -32.18 67.48 6.92
N TYR A 708 -30.96 67.26 7.40
CA TYR A 708 -30.64 66.10 8.24
C TYR A 708 -31.40 66.10 9.55
N VAL A 709 -31.45 67.24 10.26
CA VAL A 709 -32.20 67.37 11.51
C VAL A 709 -33.69 67.10 11.27
N ASN A 710 -34.29 67.68 10.22
CA ASN A 710 -35.68 67.39 9.87
C ASN A 710 -35.91 65.90 9.58
N ASN A 711 -35.00 65.25 8.86
CA ASN A 711 -35.14 63.83 8.51
C ASN A 711 -35.02 62.92 9.73
N VAL A 712 -34.06 63.20 10.63
CA VAL A 712 -33.90 62.49 11.91
C VAL A 712 -35.11 62.70 12.81
N VAL A 713 -35.60 63.94 12.94
CA VAL A 713 -36.81 64.25 13.70
C VAL A 713 -38.01 63.50 13.13
N CYS A 714 -38.20 63.50 11.81
CA CYS A 714 -39.26 62.72 11.16
C CYS A 714 -39.14 61.22 11.42
N LYS A 715 -37.94 60.62 11.30
CA LYS A 715 -37.69 59.19 11.61
C LYS A 715 -38.00 58.86 13.08
N VAL A 716 -37.59 59.71 14.01
CA VAL A 716 -37.85 59.52 15.45
C VAL A 716 -39.34 59.63 15.75
N VAL A 717 -40.01 60.64 15.20
CA VAL A 717 -41.46 60.85 15.37
C VAL A 717 -42.25 59.68 14.78
N THR A 718 -41.94 59.23 13.56
CA THR A 718 -42.63 58.06 12.98
C THR A 718 -42.36 56.78 13.77
N THR A 719 -41.12 56.53 14.21
CA THR A 719 -40.80 55.34 15.02
C THR A 719 -41.50 55.37 16.38
N LEU A 720 -41.60 56.54 17.01
CA LEU A 720 -42.35 56.73 18.26
C LEU A 720 -43.85 56.54 18.06
N VAL A 721 -44.41 57.07 16.98
CA VAL A 721 -45.84 56.91 16.64
C VAL A 721 -46.17 55.45 16.34
N PHE A 722 -45.34 54.74 15.56
CA PHE A 722 -45.54 53.32 15.27
C PHE A 722 -45.30 52.42 16.48
N THR A 723 -44.32 52.72 17.34
CA THR A 723 -44.12 51.96 18.60
C THR A 723 -45.21 52.26 19.64
N ALA A 724 -45.76 53.48 19.68
CA ALA A 724 -46.93 53.82 20.49
C ALA A 724 -48.23 53.19 19.96
N LEU A 725 -48.37 53.03 18.64
CA LEU A 725 -49.49 52.29 18.02
C LEU A 725 -49.37 50.77 18.24
N ALA A 726 -48.15 50.23 18.29
CA ALA A 726 -47.89 48.80 18.53
C ALA A 726 -47.94 48.42 20.02
N CYS A 727 -47.66 49.36 20.93
CA CYS A 727 -47.78 49.18 22.38
C CYS A 727 -48.99 49.97 22.89
N ALA A 728 -50.17 49.35 22.90
CA ALA A 728 -51.28 49.82 23.72
C ALA A 728 -50.94 49.58 25.22
N ASP A 729 -50.09 50.45 25.77
CA ASP A 729 -49.96 50.81 27.19
C ASP A 729 -48.76 51.75 27.35
N LEU A 730 -49.03 53.05 27.17
CA LEU A 730 -48.05 54.15 27.18
C LEU A 730 -47.27 54.30 28.50
N GLU A 731 -47.73 53.72 29.61
CA GLU A 731 -47.09 53.88 30.93
C GLU A 731 -45.85 52.99 31.12
N LYS A 732 -45.82 51.78 30.54
CA LYS A 732 -44.66 50.86 30.69
C LYS A 732 -43.43 51.30 29.90
N LEU A 733 -43.61 52.04 28.80
CA LEU A 733 -42.50 52.51 27.96
C LEU A 733 -41.71 53.65 28.64
N LYS A 734 -42.40 54.47 29.44
CA LYS A 734 -41.81 55.60 30.18
C LYS A 734 -40.84 55.12 31.26
N GLU A 735 -41.18 54.06 31.99
CA GLU A 735 -40.30 53.48 33.02
C GLU A 735 -39.07 52.75 32.44
N SER A 736 -39.22 52.14 31.27
CA SER A 736 -38.12 51.43 30.58
C SER A 736 -37.06 52.39 30.02
N LEU A 737 -37.48 53.54 29.48
CA LEU A 737 -36.60 54.57 28.94
C LEU A 737 -35.80 55.30 30.04
N LEU A 738 -36.39 55.49 31.22
CA LEU A 738 -35.72 56.09 32.39
C LEU A 738 -34.69 55.14 33.04
N LYS A 739 -34.91 53.82 32.99
CA LYS A 739 -33.97 52.83 33.56
C LYS A 739 -32.72 52.54 32.70
N LYS A 740 -32.76 52.81 31.39
CA LYS A 740 -31.64 52.52 30.46
C LYS A 740 -30.64 53.67 30.25
N SER A 741 -30.84 54.83 30.88
CA SER A 741 -29.94 55.98 30.71
C SER A 741 -28.78 55.99 31.73
N ASN A 742 -27.78 55.14 31.50
CA ASN A 742 -26.38 55.31 31.91
C ASN A 742 -25.58 54.56 30.83
N LEU A 743 -24.68 55.13 30.04
CA LEU A 743 -23.66 56.15 30.32
C LEU A 743 -23.27 56.81 28.97
N HIS A 744 -22.94 58.11 29.00
CA HIS A 744 -22.30 58.90 27.93
C HIS A 744 -23.18 59.54 26.83
N PHE A 745 -24.22 60.28 27.21
CA PHE A 745 -24.87 61.26 26.32
C PHE A 745 -24.97 62.62 27.03
N LYS A 746 -24.16 63.60 26.59
CA LYS A 746 -24.10 64.95 27.19
C LYS A 746 -25.39 65.74 26.92
N ILE A 747 -25.93 66.32 28.00
CA ILE A 747 -26.82 67.49 28.26
C ILE A 747 -27.54 68.19 27.07
N THR A 748 -26.98 68.29 25.87
CA THR A 748 -27.63 68.90 24.70
C THR A 748 -28.81 68.09 24.15
N HIS A 749 -28.80 66.76 24.31
CA HIS A 749 -29.91 65.90 23.88
C HIS A 749 -31.08 65.83 24.86
N GLN A 750 -30.86 66.12 26.16
CA GLN A 750 -31.96 66.20 27.13
C GLN A 750 -32.92 67.36 26.82
N LYS A 751 -32.40 68.53 26.41
CA LYS A 751 -33.23 69.65 25.93
C LYS A 751 -33.99 69.30 24.65
N MET A 752 -33.39 68.51 23.76
CA MET A 752 -34.02 68.09 22.51
C MET A 752 -35.15 67.07 22.75
N ILE A 753 -34.92 66.10 23.64
CA ILE A 753 -35.95 65.13 24.06
C ILE A 753 -37.06 65.84 24.83
N HIS A 754 -36.73 66.79 25.70
CA HIS A 754 -37.70 67.62 26.40
C HIS A 754 -38.55 68.44 25.43
N ASN A 755 -37.93 69.11 24.45
CA ASN A 755 -38.66 69.88 23.44
C ASN A 755 -39.54 69.02 22.52
N VAL A 756 -39.10 67.80 22.18
CA VAL A 756 -39.92 66.84 21.43
C VAL A 756 -41.10 66.34 22.25
N ILE A 757 -40.93 66.11 23.55
CA ILE A 757 -42.03 65.74 24.47
C ILE A 757 -43.01 66.91 24.65
N THR A 758 -42.52 68.15 24.72
CA THR A 758 -43.37 69.35 24.81
C THR A 758 -44.16 69.60 23.52
N LEU A 759 -43.57 69.33 22.35
CA LEU A 759 -44.26 69.38 21.05
C LEU A 759 -45.26 68.24 20.82
N LEU A 760 -45.11 67.10 21.50
CA LEU A 760 -46.09 66.00 21.49
C LEU A 760 -47.24 66.19 22.49
N ARG A 761 -47.13 67.18 23.38
CA ARG A 761 -48.17 67.55 24.36
C ARG A 761 -49.05 68.73 23.93
N ILE A 762 -48.60 69.52 22.95
CA ILE A 762 -49.40 70.51 22.22
C ILE A 762 -50.05 69.78 21.07
#